data_AF-A0A1Q3BQN0-F1
#
_entry.id   AF-A0A1Q3BQN0-F1
#
_cell.length_a   1.000
_cell.length_b   1.000
_cell.length_c   1.000
_cell.angle_alpha   90.00
_cell.angle_beta   90.00
_cell.angle_gamma   90.00
#
_symmetry.space_group_name_H-M   'P 1'
#
loop_
_entity.id
_entity.type
_entity.pdbx_description
1 polymer ?
#
loop_
_entity_poly.entity_id
_entity_poly.type
_entity_poly.pdbx_seq_one_letter_code
_entity_poly.pdbx_strand_id
1 'polypeptide(L)'
;ASPYLSPLTLFPNYQKMLETFKIFTYTPATKSFSFNSLPESLLYNSLLNGPFSTQDPEEAHLYFIPFPPGLSTRAHSRLIGEIRTHFPYWNRTLGADHFFVSCSGLSFSSDRNVVELKKNSVMLSCFPTPAGKFIPHKDVTLPPFANTHAPHALGNHTYHYMGYVRYNWVKEWRLVNELSGDRDFLIESEPSDQITFEARLRSSKFCLFEYDKGDVSGIGEALRFGCVPVVITDRPIQDLPLMDVLTWRDIAVFVGSKKEFYRNLYIKKKLLLMIKKKKGDNGSPKHTLSPYEEALDALSSLITKRSRADKSNKGDRFDLLFDYLKILELDQAISEMKIIHVAGTKGKGSTCTFTESILRNCGFHTGLFTSPHLIDVRERFRLNGVDICEEKFLAYFWWCYDTLKVDVAILEVGLGGKFDATNVVQTPIVCGITSLGYDHMEILGNTLGEIAGEKAGIFKHRVPAFTAPQPDEAMRVLEERASQLDVHLQLAPPLDVSLLNGLKLSLEGDHQYLNAGLAISLSSCWLQRTGHLGISYPEHTNSLPEQFIKGLTTASLQGRAQIVPDRSINIESSGDLVFYLDGAHSPESMEACARWFSLVIKEDCQQQSLNHQPHDNSKSPLEVIQRNHDERSWKNSTQILLFNCMSVRDPQLLLPQLMKTCASHGVHFKKALFVPNISVYYKVGSLASASTDSQVDLSWQFALQRVWENLMQGNKGEAKDTDVVSEEVKDETEMIVRSCESSSVFCSLPLAIKSLRDSVLQNRSVRLQVLVTGSLHLVGDVLRLVKK
;
A
#
# COMPACT_ATOMS: atom_id res chain seq x y z
N ALA A 1 -18.20 11.22 39.97
CA ALA A 1 -18.96 10.66 38.83
C ALA A 1 -18.13 10.84 37.57
N SER A 2 -18.10 9.84 36.68
CA SER A 2 -17.37 9.94 35.41
C SER A 2 -17.88 11.17 34.62
N PRO A 3 -17.02 12.05 34.09
CA PRO A 3 -17.45 13.16 33.23
C PRO A 3 -18.19 12.69 31.97
N TYR A 4 -18.11 11.39 31.66
CA TYR A 4 -18.81 10.72 30.55
C TYR A 4 -20.23 10.24 30.89
N LEU A 5 -20.73 10.48 32.10
CA LEU A 5 -22.08 10.09 32.53
C LEU A 5 -22.88 11.30 33.05
N SER A 6 -22.66 12.48 32.46
CA SER A 6 -23.44 13.69 32.75
C SER A 6 -24.76 13.67 31.96
N PRO A 7 -25.93 13.86 32.62
CA PRO A 7 -27.24 13.94 31.95
C PRO A 7 -27.37 15.09 30.94
N LEU A 8 -26.44 16.06 30.97
CA LEU A 8 -26.38 17.18 30.01
C LEU A 8 -25.56 16.83 28.76
N THR A 9 -24.76 15.76 28.80
CA THR A 9 -23.86 15.33 27.71
C THR A 9 -24.46 14.17 26.91
N LEU A 10 -25.31 13.35 27.55
CA LEU A 10 -26.00 12.24 26.91
C LEU A 10 -27.39 12.72 26.45
N PHE A 11 -27.48 13.10 25.17
CA PHE A 11 -28.69 13.61 24.50
C PHE A 11 -29.93 12.71 24.74
N PRO A 12 -31.17 13.21 24.47
CA PRO A 12 -32.42 12.42 24.52
C PRO A 12 -32.35 11.06 23.79
N ASN A 13 -31.45 10.93 22.82
CA ASN A 13 -31.16 9.68 22.11
C ASN A 13 -30.46 8.62 22.96
N TYR A 14 -29.73 8.98 24.03
CA TYR A 14 -29.15 8.03 24.97
C TYR A 14 -30.25 7.36 25.80
N GLN A 15 -31.24 8.12 26.25
CA GLN A 15 -32.39 7.55 26.96
C GLN A 15 -33.22 6.66 26.04
N LYS A 16 -33.44 7.08 24.78
CA LYS A 16 -34.01 6.22 23.74
C LYS A 16 -33.15 4.99 23.47
N MET A 17 -31.82 5.11 23.42
CA MET A 17 -30.89 3.99 23.23
C MET A 17 -30.93 3.01 24.40
N LEU A 18 -31.02 3.49 25.64
CA LEU A 18 -31.20 2.65 26.84
C LEU A 18 -32.48 1.80 26.75
N GLU A 19 -33.53 2.33 26.11
CA GLU A 19 -34.80 1.63 25.91
C GLU A 19 -34.79 0.72 24.67
N THR A 20 -34.25 1.18 23.54
CA THR A 20 -34.38 0.52 22.24
C THR A 20 -33.19 -0.33 21.83
N PHE A 21 -31.96 0.01 22.24
CA PHE A 21 -30.77 -0.73 21.79
C PHE A 21 -30.61 -1.99 22.62
N LYS A 22 -30.54 -3.13 21.94
CA LYS A 22 -30.46 -4.45 22.57
C LYS A 22 -29.27 -5.24 22.05
N ILE A 23 -28.58 -5.91 22.95
CA ILE A 23 -27.44 -6.78 22.71
C ILE A 23 -27.82 -8.16 23.21
N PHE A 24 -27.78 -9.15 22.33
CA PHE A 24 -27.93 -10.54 22.71
C PHE A 24 -26.55 -11.12 23.01
N THR A 25 -26.40 -11.79 24.15
CA THR A 25 -25.16 -12.48 24.50
C THR A 25 -25.32 -13.97 24.24
N TYR A 26 -24.41 -14.57 23.47
CA TYR A 26 -24.38 -16.02 23.32
C TYR A 26 -24.08 -16.67 24.67
N THR A 27 -25.05 -17.33 25.28
CA THR A 27 -24.87 -18.00 26.56
C THR A 27 -24.01 -19.26 26.36
N PRO A 28 -22.83 -19.37 27.00
CA PRO A 28 -22.09 -20.62 26.99
C PRO A 28 -22.92 -21.70 27.71
N ALA A 29 -22.85 -22.95 27.26
CA ALA A 29 -23.57 -24.07 27.88
C ALA A 29 -23.18 -24.35 29.35
N THR A 30 -22.13 -23.70 29.86
CA THR A 30 -21.57 -23.90 31.22
C THR A 30 -21.85 -22.70 32.14
N LYS A 31 -22.43 -22.96 33.31
CA LYS A 31 -22.94 -21.97 34.29
C LYS A 31 -21.90 -21.12 35.05
N SER A 32 -20.62 -21.11 34.67
CA SER A 32 -19.62 -20.23 35.30
C SER A 32 -18.59 -19.75 34.28
N PHE A 33 -18.65 -18.47 33.93
CA PHE A 33 -17.79 -17.84 32.92
C PHE A 33 -17.09 -16.62 33.55
N SER A 34 -15.75 -16.57 33.50
CA SER A 34 -14.93 -15.45 34.03
C SER A 34 -13.75 -15.14 33.11
N PHE A 35 -13.36 -13.86 33.03
CA PHE A 35 -12.20 -13.39 32.24
C PHE A 35 -10.94 -13.24 33.11
N ASN A 36 -9.76 -13.29 32.49
CA ASN A 36 -8.47 -13.17 33.20
C ASN A 36 -8.04 -11.71 33.41
N SER A 37 -8.41 -10.80 32.51
CA SER A 37 -8.09 -9.38 32.67
C SER A 37 -9.23 -8.63 33.39
N LEU A 38 -8.84 -7.63 34.18
CA LEU A 38 -9.78 -6.75 34.87
C LEU A 38 -10.66 -5.95 33.87
N PRO A 39 -10.12 -5.37 32.76
CA PRO A 39 -10.95 -4.69 31.78
C PRO A 39 -11.99 -5.60 31.10
N GLU A 40 -11.63 -6.83 30.72
CA GLU A 40 -12.56 -7.80 30.14
C GLU A 40 -13.69 -8.16 31.12
N SER A 41 -13.34 -8.42 32.38
CA SER A 41 -14.31 -8.78 33.43
C SER A 41 -15.31 -7.66 33.69
N LEU A 42 -14.84 -6.41 33.75
CA LEU A 42 -15.70 -5.25 33.96
C LEU A 42 -16.64 -5.01 32.77
N LEU A 43 -16.14 -5.13 31.54
CA LEU A 43 -16.97 -5.01 30.35
C LEU A 43 -18.06 -6.07 30.33
N TYR A 44 -17.70 -7.33 30.56
CA TYR A 44 -18.64 -8.45 30.53
C TYR A 44 -19.76 -8.32 31.57
N ASN A 45 -19.40 -8.00 32.81
CA ASN A 45 -20.38 -7.77 33.88
C ASN A 45 -21.29 -6.57 33.56
N SER A 46 -20.76 -5.56 32.86
CA SER A 46 -21.53 -4.38 32.44
C SER A 46 -22.49 -4.69 31.30
N LEU A 47 -22.15 -5.62 30.40
CA LEU A 47 -23.02 -6.08 29.31
C LEU A 47 -24.16 -6.97 29.85
N LEU A 48 -23.85 -7.91 30.75
CA LEU A 48 -24.85 -8.82 31.32
C LEU A 48 -25.89 -8.12 32.20
N ASN A 49 -25.43 -7.22 33.08
CA ASN A 49 -26.29 -6.50 34.02
C ASN A 49 -26.72 -5.12 33.48
N GLY A 50 -26.39 -4.83 32.23
CA GLY A 50 -26.65 -3.54 31.60
C GLY A 50 -28.06 -3.44 31.03
N PRO A 51 -28.56 -2.21 30.84
CA PRO A 51 -29.89 -1.93 30.27
C PRO A 51 -30.03 -2.38 28.79
N PHE A 52 -28.91 -2.68 28.14
CA PHE A 52 -28.86 -3.11 26.74
C PHE A 52 -29.01 -4.63 26.58
N SER A 53 -29.01 -5.44 27.65
CA SER A 53 -29.10 -6.89 27.51
C SER A 53 -30.50 -7.34 27.06
N THR A 54 -30.58 -8.30 26.12
CA THR A 54 -31.83 -9.02 25.78
C THR A 54 -31.61 -10.54 25.76
N GLN A 55 -32.66 -11.28 26.09
CA GLN A 55 -32.72 -12.74 25.96
C GLN A 55 -33.43 -13.17 24.66
N ASP A 56 -34.10 -12.24 23.97
CA ASP A 56 -34.69 -12.49 22.65
C ASP A 56 -33.69 -12.07 21.56
N PRO A 57 -33.13 -13.02 20.81
CA PRO A 57 -32.19 -12.71 19.74
C PRO A 57 -32.82 -12.00 18.52
N GLU A 58 -34.14 -12.02 18.34
CA GLU A 58 -34.82 -11.29 17.26
C GLU A 58 -34.93 -9.79 17.54
N GLU A 59 -34.93 -9.40 18.82
CA GLU A 59 -34.90 -7.98 19.24
C GLU A 59 -33.49 -7.39 19.26
N ALA A 60 -32.46 -8.24 19.08
CA ALA A 60 -31.07 -7.85 19.22
C ALA A 60 -30.56 -7.06 18.01
N HIS A 61 -29.84 -5.98 18.31
CA HIS A 61 -29.17 -5.11 17.34
C HIS A 61 -27.71 -5.52 17.14
N LEU A 62 -27.07 -6.02 18.20
CA LEU A 62 -25.73 -6.60 18.16
C LEU A 62 -25.69 -7.91 18.95
N TYR A 63 -24.72 -8.74 18.63
CA TYR A 63 -24.52 -10.02 19.29
C TYR A 63 -23.13 -10.09 19.92
N PHE A 64 -23.07 -10.31 21.23
CA PHE A 64 -21.83 -10.45 21.97
C PHE A 64 -21.42 -11.93 22.09
N ILE A 65 -20.17 -12.23 21.73
CA ILE A 65 -19.59 -13.57 21.87
C ILE A 65 -18.62 -13.58 23.06
N PRO A 66 -18.97 -14.26 24.17
CA PRO A 66 -18.07 -14.42 25.31
C PRO A 66 -17.02 -15.50 25.03
N PHE A 67 -15.74 -15.11 24.99
CA PHE A 67 -14.62 -16.06 24.90
C PHE A 67 -14.00 -16.34 26.27
N PRO A 68 -13.94 -17.60 26.72
CA PRO A 68 -13.16 -17.94 27.90
C PRO A 68 -11.70 -17.51 27.70
N PRO A 69 -11.06 -16.96 28.73
CA PRO A 69 -9.69 -16.49 28.61
C PRO A 69 -8.73 -17.68 28.41
N GLY A 70 -7.70 -17.49 27.60
CA GLY A 70 -6.67 -18.51 27.38
C GLY A 70 -7.10 -19.73 26.55
N LEU A 71 -8.24 -19.66 25.84
CA LEU A 71 -8.62 -20.72 24.91
C LEU A 71 -7.56 -20.90 23.82
N SER A 72 -7.29 -22.16 23.47
CA SER A 72 -6.51 -22.46 22.27
C SER A 72 -7.27 -22.00 21.02
N THR A 73 -6.55 -21.73 19.94
CA THR A 73 -7.13 -21.46 18.62
C THR A 73 -8.19 -22.51 18.21
N ARG A 74 -7.92 -23.78 18.51
CA ARG A 74 -8.83 -24.90 18.20
C ARG A 74 -10.12 -24.86 19.02
N ALA A 75 -10.05 -24.40 20.27
CA ALA A 75 -11.22 -24.22 21.10
C ALA A 75 -12.08 -23.02 20.64
N HIS A 76 -11.45 -21.91 20.23
CA HIS A 76 -12.16 -20.79 19.61
C HIS A 76 -12.90 -21.21 18.33
N SER A 77 -12.24 -21.98 17.46
CA SER A 77 -12.84 -22.53 16.25
C SER A 77 -14.09 -23.37 16.53
N ARG A 78 -14.00 -24.30 17.49
CA ARG A 78 -15.13 -25.17 17.86
C ARG A 78 -16.32 -24.37 18.35
N LEU A 79 -16.08 -23.40 19.25
CA LEU A 79 -17.13 -22.53 19.78
C LEU A 79 -17.83 -21.73 18.69
N ILE A 80 -17.08 -21.16 17.74
CA ILE A 80 -17.69 -20.45 16.61
C ILE A 80 -18.41 -21.41 15.67
N GLY A 81 -17.88 -22.61 15.43
CA GLY A 81 -18.56 -23.66 14.66
C GLY A 81 -19.89 -24.06 15.29
N GLU A 82 -19.94 -24.19 16.61
CA GLU A 82 -21.17 -24.45 17.38
C GLU A 82 -22.14 -23.27 17.24
N ILE A 83 -21.67 -22.03 17.40
CA ILE A 83 -22.50 -20.83 17.22
C ILE A 83 -23.13 -20.79 15.82
N ARG A 84 -22.34 -21.05 14.77
CA ARG A 84 -22.79 -21.07 13.37
C ARG A 84 -23.81 -22.14 13.05
N THR A 85 -23.69 -23.30 13.67
CA THR A 85 -24.55 -24.46 13.42
C THR A 85 -25.85 -24.37 14.20
N HIS A 86 -25.78 -23.91 15.45
CA HIS A 86 -26.92 -23.91 16.36
C HIS A 86 -27.72 -22.62 16.33
N PHE A 87 -27.13 -21.50 15.85
CA PHE A 87 -27.80 -20.20 15.84
C PHE A 87 -27.85 -19.60 14.42
N PRO A 88 -29.04 -19.34 13.87
CA PRO A 88 -29.20 -18.83 12.51
C PRO A 88 -28.68 -17.39 12.35
N TYR A 89 -28.62 -16.60 13.43
CA TYR A 89 -28.27 -15.18 13.41
C TYR A 89 -26.86 -14.91 12.89
N TRP A 90 -25.89 -15.77 13.19
CA TRP A 90 -24.55 -15.63 12.65
C TRP A 90 -24.56 -15.71 11.12
N ASN A 91 -25.31 -16.64 10.54
CA ASN A 91 -25.34 -16.85 9.10
C ASN A 91 -26.10 -15.74 8.34
N ARG A 92 -26.91 -14.92 9.02
CA ARG A 92 -27.61 -13.77 8.43
C ARG A 92 -26.65 -12.71 7.91
N THR A 93 -25.61 -12.41 8.69
CA THR A 93 -24.67 -11.31 8.42
C THR A 93 -23.23 -11.81 8.26
N LEU A 94 -23.02 -13.12 8.39
CA LEU A 94 -21.71 -13.76 8.50
C LEU A 94 -20.88 -13.25 9.69
N GLY A 95 -21.52 -12.73 10.75
CA GLY A 95 -20.85 -12.23 11.94
C GLY A 95 -20.59 -10.71 11.94
N ALA A 96 -21.17 -9.96 11.01
CA ALA A 96 -20.94 -8.52 10.87
C ALA A 96 -21.61 -7.66 11.96
N ASP A 97 -22.66 -8.19 12.59
CA ASP A 97 -23.36 -7.60 13.75
C ASP A 97 -22.84 -8.19 15.08
N HIS A 98 -21.69 -8.87 15.06
CA HIS A 98 -21.10 -9.51 16.22
C HIS A 98 -19.87 -8.77 16.72
N PHE A 99 -19.62 -8.87 18.03
CA PHE A 99 -18.40 -8.38 18.64
C PHE A 99 -17.96 -9.27 19.80
N PHE A 100 -16.68 -9.20 20.15
CA PHE A 100 -16.07 -10.00 21.21
C PHE A 100 -14.90 -9.25 21.86
N VAL A 101 -14.49 -9.70 23.04
CA VAL A 101 -13.33 -9.12 23.76
C VAL A 101 -12.16 -10.11 23.80
N SER A 102 -10.95 -9.63 23.51
CA SER A 102 -9.71 -10.40 23.58
C SER A 102 -8.49 -9.50 23.80
N CYS A 103 -7.95 -9.51 25.02
CA CYS A 103 -6.79 -8.68 25.38
C CYS A 103 -5.45 -9.29 24.93
N SER A 104 -5.36 -10.61 24.81
CA SER A 104 -4.22 -11.29 24.16
C SER A 104 -4.27 -11.19 22.63
N GLY A 105 -5.42 -10.78 22.08
CA GLY A 105 -5.75 -10.89 20.67
C GLY A 105 -5.93 -12.35 20.22
N LEU A 106 -6.50 -12.51 19.03
CA LEU A 106 -6.60 -13.82 18.38
C LEU A 106 -5.35 -14.09 17.52
N SER A 107 -4.87 -15.33 17.57
CA SER A 107 -3.80 -15.79 16.68
C SER A 107 -4.26 -15.76 15.21
N PHE A 108 -3.32 -15.61 14.28
CA PHE A 108 -3.64 -15.81 12.87
C PHE A 108 -3.65 -17.31 12.64
N SER A 109 -4.83 -17.90 12.65
CA SER A 109 -5.01 -19.32 12.44
C SER A 109 -5.62 -19.60 11.08
N SER A 110 -5.41 -20.83 10.60
CA SER A 110 -6.01 -21.34 9.37
C SER A 110 -7.51 -21.52 9.44
N ASP A 111 -8.03 -21.45 10.66
CA ASP A 111 -9.34 -21.97 10.93
C ASP A 111 -10.39 -20.99 10.42
N ARG A 112 -11.16 -21.44 9.43
CA ARG A 112 -12.20 -20.65 8.76
C ARG A 112 -13.11 -19.93 9.76
N ASN A 113 -13.45 -20.55 10.88
CA ASN A 113 -14.33 -19.95 11.87
C ASN A 113 -13.66 -18.77 12.58
N VAL A 114 -12.39 -18.89 12.95
CA VAL A 114 -11.63 -17.81 13.61
C VAL A 114 -11.29 -16.68 12.63
N VAL A 115 -11.01 -17.01 11.37
CA VAL A 115 -10.76 -16.03 10.30
C VAL A 115 -12.01 -15.22 9.99
N GLU A 116 -13.16 -15.88 9.82
CA GLU A 116 -14.43 -15.20 9.56
C GLU A 116 -14.84 -14.33 10.76
N LEU A 117 -14.71 -14.83 11.99
CA LEU A 117 -14.90 -14.04 13.21
C LEU A 117 -14.01 -12.79 13.23
N LYS A 118 -12.72 -12.92 12.94
CA LYS A 118 -11.81 -11.76 12.95
C LYS A 118 -12.10 -10.77 11.82
N LYS A 119 -12.56 -11.23 10.66
CA LYS A 119 -12.87 -10.38 9.50
C LYS A 119 -14.17 -9.61 9.69
N ASN A 120 -15.21 -10.31 10.16
CA ASN A 120 -16.57 -9.78 10.12
C ASN A 120 -16.96 -9.15 11.44
N SER A 121 -16.44 -9.62 12.57
CA SER A 121 -16.79 -9.11 13.91
C SER A 121 -15.81 -8.06 14.42
N VAL A 122 -16.29 -7.19 15.31
CA VAL A 122 -15.46 -6.19 16.00
C VAL A 122 -14.75 -6.83 17.20
N MET A 123 -13.43 -6.69 17.27
CA MET A 123 -12.65 -7.11 18.46
C MET A 123 -12.45 -5.92 19.40
N LEU A 124 -12.77 -6.12 20.67
CA LEU A 124 -12.42 -5.23 21.78
C LEU A 124 -11.11 -5.73 22.42
N SER A 125 -10.04 -4.95 22.36
CA SER A 125 -8.73 -5.32 22.90
C SER A 125 -8.32 -4.44 24.09
N CYS A 126 -7.47 -4.93 25.00
CA CYS A 126 -6.89 -4.09 26.04
C CYS A 126 -5.75 -3.25 25.46
N PHE A 127 -5.62 -2.00 25.92
CA PHE A 127 -4.45 -1.18 25.64
C PHE A 127 -3.32 -1.42 26.66
N PRO A 128 -2.04 -1.49 26.25
CA PRO A 128 -1.56 -1.46 24.86
C PRO A 128 -1.85 -2.77 24.11
N THR A 129 -2.24 -2.65 22.84
CA THR A 129 -2.59 -3.83 22.04
C THR A 129 -1.32 -4.49 21.46
N PRO A 130 -1.24 -5.84 21.44
CA PRO A 130 -0.10 -6.51 20.83
C PRO A 130 0.07 -6.15 19.34
N ALA A 131 1.33 -5.93 18.94
CA ALA A 131 1.66 -5.56 17.56
C ALA A 131 1.12 -6.60 16.55
N GLY A 132 0.47 -6.10 15.48
CA GLY A 132 -0.09 -6.94 14.42
C GLY A 132 -1.37 -7.69 14.82
N LYS A 133 -1.94 -7.48 16.01
CA LYS A 133 -3.21 -8.09 16.44
C LYS A 133 -4.41 -7.17 16.32
N PHE A 134 -4.19 -5.86 16.31
CA PHE A 134 -5.20 -4.83 16.09
C PHE A 134 -5.44 -4.57 14.61
N ILE A 135 -6.69 -4.50 14.18
CA ILE A 135 -7.08 -4.00 12.86
C ILE A 135 -7.56 -2.55 13.05
N PRO A 136 -6.78 -1.55 12.59
CA PRO A 136 -7.22 -0.14 12.58
C PRO A 136 -8.60 -0.02 11.94
N HIS A 137 -9.36 1.04 12.21
CA HIS A 137 -10.71 1.31 11.64
C HIS A 137 -11.81 0.26 11.90
N LYS A 138 -11.51 -0.88 12.53
CA LYS A 138 -12.48 -1.95 12.83
C LYS A 138 -12.49 -2.35 14.31
N ASP A 139 -11.32 -2.55 14.90
CA ASP A 139 -11.20 -2.99 16.29
C ASP A 139 -11.15 -1.77 17.24
N VAL A 140 -11.50 -1.98 18.52
CA VAL A 140 -11.56 -0.91 19.53
C VAL A 140 -10.69 -1.30 20.73
N THR A 141 -10.01 -0.32 21.32
CA THR A 141 -9.17 -0.53 22.51
C THR A 141 -9.85 -0.04 23.78
N LEU A 142 -9.87 -0.89 24.81
CA LEU A 142 -10.23 -0.54 26.18
C LEU A 142 -9.06 0.17 26.86
N PRO A 143 -9.31 1.25 27.62
CA PRO A 143 -8.26 1.97 28.32
C PRO A 143 -7.59 1.12 29.42
N PRO A 144 -6.31 1.39 29.73
CA PRO A 144 -5.65 0.75 30.87
C PRO A 144 -6.29 1.23 32.17
N PHE A 145 -6.49 0.32 33.12
CA PHE A 145 -7.11 0.65 34.40
C PHE A 145 -6.06 1.21 35.37
N ALA A 146 -6.29 2.42 35.91
CA ALA A 146 -5.47 2.98 36.98
C ALA A 146 -6.01 2.50 38.34
N ASN A 147 -5.13 1.98 39.21
CA ASN A 147 -5.53 1.53 40.55
C ASN A 147 -6.31 2.64 41.29
N THR A 148 -7.53 2.30 41.68
CA THR A 148 -8.53 3.20 42.24
C THR A 148 -8.28 3.45 43.71
N HIS A 149 -7.47 4.46 44.05
CA HIS A 149 -7.62 5.19 45.31
C HIS A 149 -7.39 6.71 45.09
N ALA A 150 -8.38 7.49 45.54
CA ALA A 150 -8.44 8.94 45.81
C ALA A 150 -8.58 9.99 44.66
N PRO A 151 -9.32 11.10 44.89
CA PRO A 151 -9.95 11.92 43.85
C PRO A 151 -9.17 13.18 43.41
N HIS A 152 -9.67 13.79 42.33
CA HIS A 152 -9.25 15.03 41.68
C HIS A 152 -9.04 16.22 42.63
N ALA A 153 -7.97 16.99 42.38
CA ALA A 153 -7.88 18.40 42.77
C ALA A 153 -7.28 19.20 41.60
N LEU A 154 -8.13 19.95 40.87
CA LEU A 154 -7.70 21.05 40.01
C LEU A 154 -7.32 22.22 40.92
N GLY A 155 -6.02 22.41 41.17
CA GLY A 155 -5.46 23.62 41.74
C GLY A 155 -4.62 24.35 40.68
N ASN A 156 -4.40 25.66 40.85
CA ASN A 156 -3.48 26.42 39.99
C ASN A 156 -2.08 25.77 40.01
N HIS A 157 -1.69 25.18 38.89
CA HIS A 157 -0.43 24.46 38.77
C HIS A 157 0.74 25.42 38.50
N THR A 158 1.71 25.48 39.41
CA THR A 158 3.03 26.06 39.15
C THR A 158 3.99 24.94 38.73
N TYR A 159 4.27 24.88 37.43
CA TYR A 159 5.25 23.92 36.89
C TYR A 159 6.67 24.35 37.28
N HIS A 160 7.41 23.45 37.92
CA HIS A 160 8.81 23.68 38.30
C HIS A 160 9.76 23.13 37.24
N TYR A 161 9.33 22.09 36.51
CA TYR A 161 10.09 21.44 35.44
C TYR A 161 9.29 21.47 34.14
N MET A 162 9.98 21.64 33.01
CA MET A 162 9.38 21.51 31.68
C MET A 162 9.09 20.05 31.34
N GLY A 163 9.99 19.13 31.65
CA GLY A 163 9.78 17.71 31.34
C GLY A 163 10.13 16.79 32.49
N TYR A 164 9.48 15.63 32.53
CA TYR A 164 9.79 14.55 33.46
C TYR A 164 9.92 13.21 32.73
N VAL A 165 10.93 12.44 33.11
CA VAL A 165 11.16 11.08 32.62
C VAL A 165 11.33 10.16 33.82
N ARG A 166 10.41 9.20 33.97
CA ARG A 166 10.53 8.15 34.97
C ARG A 166 11.58 7.13 34.54
N TYR A 167 12.20 6.47 35.51
CA TYR A 167 13.03 5.30 35.29
C TYR A 167 12.32 4.28 34.37
N ASN A 168 13.02 3.83 33.31
CA ASN A 168 12.55 2.91 32.27
C ASN A 168 11.39 3.36 31.35
N TRP A 169 10.83 4.57 31.49
CA TRP A 169 9.86 5.10 30.51
C TRP A 169 10.51 5.44 29.17
N VAL A 170 11.80 5.74 29.17
CA VAL A 170 12.62 5.95 27.98
C VAL A 170 13.89 5.11 28.14
N LYS A 171 14.11 4.14 27.24
CA LYS A 171 15.23 3.18 27.31
C LYS A 171 16.47 3.62 26.52
N GLU A 172 16.34 4.64 25.66
CA GLU A 172 17.46 5.22 24.91
C GLU A 172 18.40 6.00 25.85
N TRP A 173 19.48 5.36 26.27
CA TRP A 173 20.42 5.86 27.27
C TRP A 173 21.05 7.22 26.89
N ARG A 174 21.25 7.49 25.59
CA ARG A 174 21.81 8.78 25.14
C ARG A 174 20.86 9.94 25.42
N LEU A 175 19.58 9.74 25.12
CA LEU A 175 18.55 10.74 25.39
C LEU A 175 18.38 10.97 26.90
N VAL A 176 18.40 9.91 27.70
CA VAL A 176 18.33 10.01 29.17
C VAL A 176 19.54 10.76 29.74
N ASN A 177 20.75 10.44 29.30
CA ASN A 177 21.98 11.13 29.74
C ASN A 177 22.00 12.61 29.33
N GLU A 178 21.54 12.93 28.13
CA GLU A 178 21.47 14.31 27.65
C GLU A 178 20.42 15.14 28.40
N LEU A 179 19.23 14.56 28.66
CA LEU A 179 18.18 15.24 29.43
C LEU A 179 18.55 15.41 30.90
N SER A 180 19.35 14.51 31.46
CA SER A 180 19.86 14.60 32.83
C SER A 180 20.75 15.83 33.06
N GLY A 181 21.33 16.39 31.98
CA GLY A 181 22.12 17.63 32.03
C GLY A 181 21.31 18.92 31.87
N ASP A 182 20.00 18.84 31.60
CA ASP A 182 19.14 20.00 31.36
C ASP A 182 18.29 20.33 32.61
N ARG A 183 18.45 21.54 33.15
CA ARG A 183 17.77 21.97 34.40
C ARG A 183 16.26 22.09 34.25
N ASP A 184 15.76 22.16 33.01
CA ASP A 184 14.33 22.18 32.71
C ASP A 184 13.70 20.77 32.76
N PHE A 185 14.50 19.69 32.87
CA PHE A 185 14.02 18.31 32.87
C PHE A 185 14.38 17.57 34.16
N LEU A 186 13.41 16.85 34.72
CA LEU A 186 13.59 16.00 35.88
C LEU A 186 13.67 14.53 35.44
N ILE A 187 14.82 13.88 35.68
CA ILE A 187 15.05 12.47 35.35
C ILE A 187 15.16 11.67 36.64
N GLU A 188 14.35 10.61 36.77
CA GLU A 188 14.38 9.73 37.93
C GLU A 188 15.36 8.57 37.72
N SER A 189 16.30 8.40 38.66
CA SER A 189 17.39 7.43 38.52
C SER A 189 17.21 6.11 39.28
N GLU A 190 16.14 5.89 40.06
CA GLU A 190 15.79 4.59 40.68
C GLU A 190 14.37 4.69 41.30
N PRO A 191 13.64 3.58 41.56
CA PRO A 191 12.23 3.63 41.89
C PRO A 191 12.00 4.30 43.26
N SER A 192 11.48 5.52 43.26
CA SER A 192 11.17 6.26 44.48
C SER A 192 9.75 6.02 45.01
N ASP A 193 9.56 6.37 46.29
CA ASP A 193 8.28 6.34 46.99
C ASP A 193 7.12 6.96 46.18
N GLN A 194 5.97 6.29 46.20
CA GLN A 194 4.79 6.63 45.41
C GLN A 194 4.26 8.04 45.69
N ILE A 195 4.44 8.54 46.92
CA ILE A 195 4.09 9.92 47.32
C ILE A 195 4.96 10.95 46.57
N THR A 196 6.24 10.63 46.32
CA THR A 196 7.16 11.52 45.61
C THR A 196 6.90 11.51 44.11
N PHE A 197 6.53 10.35 43.56
CA PHE A 197 6.16 10.19 42.15
C PHE A 197 5.00 11.10 41.71
N GLU A 198 3.90 11.14 42.48
CA GLU A 198 2.76 11.99 42.13
C GLU A 198 3.12 13.48 42.18
N ALA A 199 3.94 13.90 43.16
CA ALA A 199 4.39 15.28 43.27
C ALA A 199 5.26 15.69 42.06
N ARG A 200 6.07 14.78 41.53
CA ARG A 200 6.90 15.00 40.34
C ARG A 200 6.07 15.13 39.07
N LEU A 201 5.04 14.30 38.89
CA LEU A 201 4.10 14.44 37.78
C LEU A 201 3.36 15.77 37.83
N ARG A 202 2.86 16.17 39.02
CA ARG A 202 2.15 17.45 39.20
C ARG A 202 3.05 18.68 38.99
N SER A 203 4.36 18.57 39.24
CA SER A 203 5.31 19.68 39.10
C SER A 203 5.95 19.77 37.71
N SER A 204 5.59 18.88 36.79
CA SER A 204 6.16 18.80 35.44
C SER A 204 5.11 19.08 34.38
N LYS A 205 5.49 19.84 33.34
CA LYS A 205 4.55 20.19 32.26
C LYS A 205 4.37 19.05 31.24
N PHE A 206 5.46 18.36 30.91
CA PHE A 206 5.50 17.28 29.92
C PHE A 206 6.06 16.00 30.54
N CYS A 207 5.49 14.83 30.20
CA CYS A 207 5.94 13.54 30.70
C CYS A 207 6.29 12.64 29.52
N LEU A 208 7.53 12.17 29.43
CA LEU A 208 8.01 11.48 28.22
C LEU A 208 7.93 9.96 28.36
N PHE A 209 7.51 9.30 27.27
CA PHE A 209 7.28 7.86 27.17
C PHE A 209 7.80 7.33 25.84
N GLU A 210 8.40 6.14 25.83
CA GLU A 210 8.78 5.42 24.62
C GLU A 210 7.72 4.35 24.26
N TYR A 211 7.13 4.50 23.08
CA TYR A 211 6.13 3.61 22.50
C TYR A 211 6.84 2.62 21.57
N ASP A 212 7.11 1.42 22.09
CA ASP A 212 7.47 0.19 21.32
C ASP A 212 7.64 -1.03 22.26
N LYS A 213 7.98 -0.83 23.55
CA LYS A 213 8.41 -1.93 24.45
C LYS A 213 7.74 -1.97 25.82
N GLY A 214 6.40 -1.94 25.81
CA GLY A 214 5.60 -2.68 26.79
C GLY A 214 5.12 -1.96 28.05
N ASP A 215 5.43 -0.68 28.27
CA ASP A 215 4.81 0.06 29.39
C ASP A 215 4.47 1.51 29.03
N VAL A 216 3.24 1.69 28.55
CA VAL A 216 2.61 3.00 28.32
C VAL A 216 1.50 3.27 29.35
N SER A 217 1.47 2.51 30.44
CA SER A 217 0.48 2.67 31.52
C SER A 217 0.55 4.07 32.15
N GLY A 218 1.74 4.68 32.16
CA GLY A 218 1.97 6.03 32.67
C GLY A 218 1.26 7.15 31.90
N ILE A 219 0.70 6.89 30.71
CA ILE A 219 -0.14 7.87 29.99
C ILE A 219 -1.38 8.22 30.83
N GLY A 220 -2.03 7.20 31.42
CA GLY A 220 -3.19 7.43 32.28
C GLY A 220 -2.84 8.23 33.54
N GLU A 221 -1.65 7.98 34.10
CA GLU A 221 -1.15 8.68 35.29
C GLU A 221 -0.75 10.13 34.98
N ALA A 222 -0.04 10.38 33.87
CA ALA A 222 0.32 11.72 33.44
C ALA A 222 -0.92 12.59 33.22
N LEU A 223 -1.91 12.07 32.48
CA LEU A 223 -3.18 12.76 32.27
C LEU A 223 -3.93 13.02 33.59
N ARG A 224 -3.93 12.06 34.52
CA ARG A 224 -4.57 12.21 35.85
C ARG A 224 -3.97 13.35 36.66
N PHE A 225 -2.65 13.55 36.58
CA PHE A 225 -1.94 14.59 37.35
C PHE A 225 -1.67 15.88 36.55
N GLY A 226 -2.26 16.02 35.37
CA GLY A 226 -2.17 17.25 34.55
C GLY A 226 -0.83 17.40 33.81
N CYS A 227 -0.04 16.33 33.71
CA CYS A 227 1.18 16.30 32.92
C CYS A 227 0.86 15.90 31.48
N VAL A 228 1.35 16.65 30.49
CA VAL A 228 1.09 16.38 29.07
C VAL A 228 1.95 15.20 28.60
N PRO A 229 1.38 14.04 28.22
CA PRO A 229 2.15 12.92 27.69
C PRO A 229 2.89 13.28 26.38
N VAL A 230 4.17 12.94 26.32
CA VAL A 230 5.02 13.03 25.14
C VAL A 230 5.39 11.61 24.73
N VAL A 231 4.81 11.13 23.63
CA VAL A 231 4.96 9.76 23.15
C VAL A 231 6.00 9.73 22.04
N ILE A 232 7.11 9.04 22.30
CA ILE A 232 8.24 8.84 21.38
C ILE A 232 8.04 7.50 20.69
N THR A 233 7.93 7.46 19.36
CA THR A 233 7.59 6.25 18.60
C THR A 233 8.28 6.19 17.24
N ASP A 234 8.68 5.00 16.80
CA ASP A 234 9.27 4.77 15.47
C ASP A 234 8.24 4.34 14.42
N ARG A 235 6.97 4.17 14.84
CA ARG A 235 5.88 3.64 14.03
C ARG A 235 4.63 4.54 14.10
N PRO A 236 3.75 4.49 13.09
CA PRO A 236 2.44 5.12 13.19
C PRO A 236 1.66 4.55 14.37
N ILE A 237 1.21 5.43 15.27
CA ILE A 237 0.35 5.06 16.39
C ILE A 237 -1.09 5.01 15.88
N GLN A 238 -1.72 3.84 15.94
CA GLN A 238 -3.04 3.58 15.36
C GLN A 238 -4.02 2.92 16.36
N ASP A 239 -3.59 2.69 17.60
CA ASP A 239 -4.28 1.87 18.61
C ASP A 239 -4.29 2.52 20.01
N LEU A 240 -4.30 3.86 20.12
CA LEU A 240 -4.42 4.50 21.44
C LEU A 240 -5.82 4.27 22.03
N PRO A 241 -5.96 4.24 23.38
CA PRO A 241 -7.24 4.11 24.03
C PRO A 241 -8.22 5.15 23.52
N LEU A 242 -9.42 4.68 23.18
CA LEU A 242 -10.54 5.55 22.85
C LEU A 242 -10.18 6.58 21.76
N MET A 243 -9.35 6.25 20.76
CA MET A 243 -9.02 7.17 19.66
C MET A 243 -10.25 7.75 18.96
N ASP A 244 -11.35 7.00 18.97
CA ASP A 244 -12.63 7.42 18.39
C ASP A 244 -13.34 8.49 19.24
N VAL A 245 -12.88 8.71 20.49
CA VAL A 245 -13.47 9.62 21.48
C VAL A 245 -12.48 10.70 21.94
N LEU A 246 -11.19 10.39 22.03
CA LEU A 246 -10.14 11.27 22.54
C LEU A 246 -9.31 11.87 21.40
N THR A 247 -9.22 13.21 21.37
CA THR A 247 -8.34 13.93 20.44
C THR A 247 -6.92 13.97 20.98
N TRP A 248 -6.18 12.87 20.78
CA TRP A 248 -4.84 12.69 21.33
C TRP A 248 -3.84 13.80 20.96
N ARG A 249 -4.03 14.49 19.84
CA ARG A 249 -3.17 15.62 19.42
C ARG A 249 -3.27 16.83 20.36
N ASP A 250 -4.35 16.95 21.12
CA ASP A 250 -4.57 18.08 22.02
C ASP A 250 -3.97 17.83 23.41
N ILE A 251 -3.98 16.57 23.83
CA ILE A 251 -3.54 16.14 25.17
C ILE A 251 -2.18 15.45 25.17
N ALA A 252 -1.59 15.16 24.01
CA ALA A 252 -0.29 14.52 23.90
C ALA A 252 0.59 15.17 22.80
N VAL A 253 1.90 14.91 22.87
CA VAL A 253 2.89 15.30 21.85
C VAL A 253 3.51 14.05 21.27
N PHE A 254 3.51 13.89 19.94
CA PHE A 254 4.08 12.72 19.27
C PHE A 254 5.45 13.04 18.65
N VAL A 255 6.45 12.22 18.97
CA VAL A 255 7.83 12.37 18.51
C VAL A 255 8.23 11.14 17.70
N GLY A 256 8.37 11.29 16.38
CA GLY A 256 8.79 10.20 15.50
C GLY A 256 10.26 9.81 15.69
N SER A 257 10.58 8.52 15.65
CA SER A 257 11.93 7.99 15.84
C SER A 257 12.36 7.05 14.71
N LYS A 258 12.90 7.57 13.60
CA LYS A 258 13.74 6.69 12.77
C LYS A 258 15.01 6.38 13.57
N LYS A 259 15.48 5.13 13.67
CA LYS A 259 16.71 4.78 14.41
C LYS A 259 17.97 5.56 13.95
N GLU A 260 17.98 6.09 12.74
CA GLU A 260 19.03 7.01 12.23
C GLU A 260 18.84 8.48 12.65
N PHE A 261 17.63 8.84 13.08
CA PHE A 261 17.23 10.20 13.46
C PHE A 261 17.98 10.70 14.69
N TYR A 262 18.41 9.78 15.59
CA TYR A 262 19.08 10.08 16.86
C TYR A 262 20.55 10.48 16.78
N ARG A 263 21.14 10.59 15.59
CA ARG A 263 22.59 10.87 15.44
C ARG A 263 22.99 12.35 15.51
N ASN A 264 22.07 13.32 15.46
CA ASN A 264 22.43 14.74 15.26
C ASN A 264 21.84 15.71 16.30
N LEU A 265 22.65 16.73 16.65
CA LEU A 265 22.36 17.92 17.48
C LEU A 265 21.04 18.67 17.14
N TYR A 266 20.45 18.37 15.98
CA TYR A 266 19.20 18.88 15.44
C TYR A 266 17.96 18.50 16.27
N ILE A 267 18.00 17.38 17.01
CA ILE A 267 16.85 16.84 17.74
C ILE A 267 16.53 17.65 18.99
N LYS A 268 17.55 18.08 19.76
CA LYS A 268 17.37 19.02 20.89
C LYS A 268 16.60 20.25 20.42
N LYS A 269 17.01 20.84 19.28
CA LYS A 269 16.31 21.98 18.68
C LYS A 269 14.89 21.62 18.30
N LYS A 270 14.62 20.51 17.61
CA LYS A 270 13.25 20.18 17.17
C LYS A 270 12.31 19.81 18.33
N LEU A 271 12.77 19.02 19.29
CA LEU A 271 12.02 18.66 20.50
C LEU A 271 11.76 19.90 21.37
N LEU A 272 12.81 20.69 21.67
CA LEU A 272 12.64 21.94 22.41
C LEU A 272 11.84 22.98 21.64
N LEU A 273 11.92 23.06 20.31
CA LEU A 273 11.17 24.03 19.51
C LEU A 273 9.71 23.63 19.36
N MET A 274 9.38 22.33 19.33
CA MET A 274 8.00 21.85 19.44
C MET A 274 7.41 22.13 20.83
N ILE A 275 8.20 21.88 21.89
CA ILE A 275 7.82 22.17 23.28
C ILE A 275 7.71 23.69 23.53
N LYS A 276 8.62 24.50 22.97
CA LYS A 276 8.68 25.97 23.10
C LYS A 276 7.73 26.72 22.16
N LYS A 277 7.38 26.20 20.97
CA LYS A 277 6.29 26.77 20.13
C LYS A 277 4.95 26.67 20.85
N LYS A 278 4.71 25.62 21.63
CA LYS A 278 3.58 25.54 22.57
C LYS A 278 3.72 26.48 23.79
N LYS A 279 4.78 27.29 23.88
CA LYS A 279 5.04 28.26 24.98
C LYS A 279 4.79 29.73 24.58
N GLY A 280 4.85 30.08 23.28
CA GLY A 280 4.62 31.44 22.75
C GLY A 280 5.77 32.42 23.04
N ASP A 281 6.38 33.01 22.01
CA ASP A 281 7.04 34.34 22.08
C ASP A 281 7.33 34.97 20.70
N ASN A 282 7.29 36.30 20.65
CA ASN A 282 7.33 37.24 19.51
C ASN A 282 8.75 37.79 19.20
N GLY A 283 9.08 38.00 17.91
CA GLY A 283 10.21 38.83 17.48
C GLY A 283 10.22 39.10 15.96
N SER A 284 10.33 40.37 15.54
CA SER A 284 10.04 40.88 14.18
C SER A 284 11.23 40.87 13.17
N PRO A 285 10.98 40.73 11.84
CA PRO A 285 12.02 40.63 10.80
C PRO A 285 12.10 41.83 9.81
N LYS A 286 13.22 41.89 9.06
CA LYS A 286 13.45 42.78 7.90
C LYS A 286 12.68 42.30 6.65
N HIS A 287 12.29 43.25 5.78
CA HIS A 287 11.48 43.06 4.56
C HIS A 287 12.08 42.06 3.56
N THR A 288 11.63 40.83 3.69
CA THR A 288 11.53 39.79 2.65
C THR A 288 10.02 39.53 2.57
N LEU A 289 9.43 39.34 1.39
CA LEU A 289 8.01 38.95 1.35
C LEU A 289 7.84 37.73 2.25
N SER A 290 6.87 37.78 3.13
CA SER A 290 6.56 36.66 3.99
C SER A 290 6.12 35.48 3.11
N PRO A 291 6.41 34.24 3.50
CA PRO A 291 5.91 33.05 2.79
C PRO A 291 4.39 33.09 2.54
N TYR A 292 3.66 33.77 3.43
CA TYR A 292 2.23 34.03 3.30
C TYR A 292 1.89 34.97 2.15
N GLU A 293 2.60 36.09 2.00
CA GLU A 293 2.40 37.00 0.87
C GLU A 293 2.69 36.31 -0.48
N GLU A 294 3.73 35.47 -0.56
CA GLU A 294 4.03 34.68 -1.76
C GLU A 294 2.88 33.72 -2.15
N ALA A 295 2.28 33.05 -1.16
CA ALA A 295 1.13 32.18 -1.39
C ALA A 295 -0.12 32.96 -1.85
N LEU A 296 -0.34 34.17 -1.33
CA LEU A 296 -1.44 35.02 -1.75
C LEU A 296 -1.27 35.53 -3.18
N ASP A 297 -0.05 35.87 -3.60
CA ASP A 297 0.26 36.26 -4.98
C ASP A 297 0.02 35.10 -5.95
N ALA A 298 0.50 33.90 -5.60
CA ALA A 298 0.27 32.69 -6.38
C ALA A 298 -1.23 32.37 -6.51
N LEU A 299 -1.98 32.42 -5.41
CA LEU A 299 -3.44 32.22 -5.42
C LEU A 299 -4.16 33.26 -6.28
N SER A 300 -3.75 34.52 -6.21
CA SER A 300 -4.35 35.62 -6.97
C SER A 300 -4.12 35.45 -8.48
N SER A 301 -2.98 34.90 -8.89
CA SER A 301 -2.68 34.62 -10.30
C SER A 301 -3.64 33.61 -10.95
N LEU A 302 -4.27 32.74 -10.15
CA LEU A 302 -5.24 31.74 -10.61
C LEU A 302 -6.65 32.30 -10.85
N ILE A 303 -6.93 33.53 -10.39
CA ILE A 303 -8.24 34.16 -10.51
C ILE A 303 -8.35 34.79 -11.90
N THR A 304 -8.97 34.09 -12.85
CA THR A 304 -9.23 34.61 -14.20
C THR A 304 -10.24 35.77 -14.19
N LYS A 305 -9.89 36.89 -14.85
CA LYS A 305 -10.74 38.10 -15.01
C LYS A 305 -11.94 37.87 -15.95
N ARG A 306 -12.79 36.88 -15.72
CA ARG A 306 -14.02 36.67 -16.50
C ARG A 306 -15.27 37.12 -15.73
N SER A 307 -16.10 37.92 -16.39
CA SER A 307 -17.38 38.41 -15.86
C SER A 307 -18.35 37.25 -15.58
N ARG A 308 -19.10 37.35 -14.48
CA ARG A 308 -20.15 36.38 -14.06
C ARG A 308 -21.27 36.16 -15.10
N ALA A 309 -21.26 36.87 -16.23
CA ALA A 309 -22.29 36.83 -17.27
C ALA A 309 -22.05 35.79 -18.39
N ASP A 310 -20.89 35.13 -18.45
CA ASP A 310 -20.59 34.19 -19.54
C ASP A 310 -21.19 32.79 -19.25
N LYS A 311 -22.26 32.43 -19.97
CA LYS A 311 -23.07 31.22 -19.76
C LYS A 311 -22.60 30.00 -20.58
N SER A 312 -21.48 30.09 -21.29
CA SER A 312 -21.05 29.09 -22.28
C SER A 312 -20.51 27.77 -21.69
N ASN A 313 -19.81 27.75 -20.54
CA ASN A 313 -19.23 26.51 -19.97
C ASN A 313 -19.60 26.30 -18.49
N LYS A 314 -20.78 25.74 -18.20
CA LYS A 314 -21.16 25.35 -16.82
C LYS A 314 -20.87 23.87 -16.50
N GLY A 315 -20.84 22.98 -17.49
CA GLY A 315 -20.51 21.56 -17.31
C GLY A 315 -19.05 21.34 -16.89
N ASP A 316 -18.11 21.85 -17.70
CA ASP A 316 -16.66 21.64 -17.54
C ASP A 316 -16.07 21.99 -16.16
N ARG A 317 -16.72 22.86 -15.38
CA ARG A 317 -16.18 23.34 -14.09
C ARG A 317 -16.38 22.36 -12.95
N PHE A 318 -17.43 21.53 -13.00
CA PHE A 318 -17.65 20.50 -11.97
C PHE A 318 -16.77 19.29 -12.22
N ASP A 319 -16.65 18.87 -13.49
CA ASP A 319 -15.78 17.77 -13.88
C ASP A 319 -14.32 18.07 -13.54
N LEU A 320 -13.86 19.30 -13.81
CA LEU A 320 -12.52 19.74 -13.44
C LEU A 320 -12.25 19.70 -11.92
N LEU A 321 -13.25 20.03 -11.09
CA LEU A 321 -13.10 19.91 -9.64
C LEU A 321 -13.00 18.44 -9.21
N PHE A 322 -13.83 17.55 -9.77
CA PHE A 322 -13.74 16.11 -9.49
C PHE A 322 -12.39 15.52 -9.90
N ASP A 323 -11.85 15.95 -11.04
CA ASP A 323 -10.53 15.50 -11.51
C ASP A 323 -9.42 15.97 -10.55
N TYR A 324 -9.46 17.21 -10.07
CA TYR A 324 -8.52 17.68 -9.06
C TYR A 324 -8.62 16.93 -7.74
N LEU A 325 -9.84 16.58 -7.29
CA LEU A 325 -10.02 15.77 -6.09
C LEU A 325 -9.42 14.36 -6.25
N LYS A 326 -9.54 13.76 -7.43
CA LYS A 326 -8.92 12.46 -7.74
C LYS A 326 -7.39 12.56 -7.79
N ILE A 327 -6.83 13.58 -8.45
CA ILE A 327 -5.38 13.80 -8.53
C ILE A 327 -4.78 13.99 -7.12
N LEU A 328 -5.49 14.70 -6.24
CA LEU A 328 -5.09 14.90 -4.85
C LEU A 328 -5.41 13.72 -3.93
N GLU A 329 -6.02 12.64 -4.45
CA GLU A 329 -6.49 11.48 -3.66
C GLU A 329 -7.45 11.86 -2.51
N LEU A 330 -8.27 12.89 -2.73
CA LEU A 330 -9.21 13.44 -1.76
C LEU A 330 -10.67 13.04 -2.01
N ASP A 331 -10.96 12.37 -3.13
CA ASP A 331 -12.31 11.97 -3.53
C ASP A 331 -12.97 11.06 -2.47
N GLN A 332 -12.27 10.03 -2.01
CA GLN A 332 -12.78 9.15 -0.95
C GLN A 332 -12.97 9.91 0.36
N ALA A 333 -11.97 10.71 0.77
CA ALA A 333 -12.01 11.45 2.01
C ALA A 333 -13.17 12.45 2.06
N ILE A 334 -13.47 13.12 0.94
CA ILE A 334 -14.60 14.06 0.82
C ILE A 334 -15.94 13.31 0.80
N SER A 335 -16.03 12.15 0.15
CA SER A 335 -17.26 11.35 0.11
C SER A 335 -17.70 10.88 1.50
N GLU A 336 -16.74 10.67 2.41
CA GLU A 336 -16.98 10.27 3.80
C GLU A 336 -17.26 11.48 4.74
N MET A 337 -17.06 12.72 4.26
CA MET A 337 -17.35 13.92 5.05
C MET A 337 -18.85 14.14 5.23
N LYS A 338 -19.23 14.47 6.46
CA LYS A 338 -20.61 14.83 6.81
C LYS A 338 -20.86 16.31 6.49
N ILE A 339 -21.19 16.59 5.23
CA ILE A 339 -21.31 17.96 4.71
C ILE A 339 -22.71 18.52 4.93
N ILE A 340 -22.80 19.69 5.57
CA ILE A 340 -24.00 20.54 5.55
C ILE A 340 -23.81 21.59 4.46
N HIS A 341 -24.61 21.49 3.40
CA HIS A 341 -24.48 22.35 2.23
C HIS A 341 -25.56 23.45 2.23
N VAL A 342 -25.14 24.71 2.34
CA VAL A 342 -26.04 25.87 2.47
C VAL A 342 -25.99 26.75 1.22
N ALA A 343 -27.13 26.91 0.55
CA ALA A 343 -27.32 27.81 -0.59
C ALA A 343 -28.31 28.94 -0.28
N GLY A 344 -28.38 29.96 -1.14
CA GLY A 344 -29.33 31.10 -0.99
C GLY A 344 -28.74 32.45 -1.41
N THR A 345 -29.57 33.47 -1.54
CA THR A 345 -29.11 34.80 -2.01
C THR A 345 -28.60 35.69 -0.88
N LYS A 346 -29.25 35.67 0.29
CA LYS A 346 -28.91 36.44 1.48
C LYS A 346 -28.83 35.52 2.70
N GLY A 347 -28.05 35.88 3.72
CA GLY A 347 -28.00 35.15 4.99
C GLY A 347 -27.12 33.88 5.00
N LYS A 348 -26.64 33.36 3.86
CA LYS A 348 -25.78 32.15 3.80
C LYS A 348 -24.64 32.14 4.81
N GLY A 349 -23.81 33.19 4.80
CA GLY A 349 -22.65 33.28 5.71
C GLY A 349 -23.08 33.22 7.18
N SER A 350 -24.08 34.03 7.56
CA SER A 350 -24.64 34.05 8.91
C SER A 350 -25.24 32.69 9.30
N THR A 351 -26.00 32.06 8.41
CA THR A 351 -26.54 30.71 8.63
C THR A 351 -25.42 29.69 8.81
N CYS A 352 -24.42 29.64 7.92
CA CYS A 352 -23.29 28.72 8.07
C CYS A 352 -22.51 28.96 9.37
N THR A 353 -22.29 30.22 9.76
CA THR A 353 -21.63 30.57 11.02
C THR A 353 -22.46 30.21 12.24
N PHE A 354 -23.79 30.42 12.22
CA PHE A 354 -24.65 29.95 13.30
C PHE A 354 -24.69 28.43 13.36
N THR A 355 -24.79 27.73 12.22
CA THR A 355 -24.77 26.28 12.15
C THR A 355 -23.43 25.73 12.65
N GLU A 356 -22.30 26.27 12.21
CA GLU A 356 -20.97 25.93 12.72
C GLU A 356 -20.89 26.16 14.22
N SER A 357 -21.29 27.35 14.69
CA SER A 357 -21.20 27.70 16.10
C SER A 357 -22.10 26.82 16.94
N ILE A 358 -23.33 26.54 16.50
CA ILE A 358 -24.24 25.60 17.16
C ILE A 358 -23.58 24.22 17.23
N LEU A 359 -23.12 23.67 16.10
CA LEU A 359 -22.53 22.33 16.06
C LEU A 359 -21.25 22.22 16.89
N ARG A 360 -20.41 23.25 16.86
CA ARG A 360 -19.22 23.33 17.71
C ARG A 360 -19.59 23.40 19.19
N ASN A 361 -20.59 24.20 19.55
CA ASN A 361 -21.10 24.26 20.92
C ASN A 361 -21.89 22.98 21.31
N CYS A 362 -22.33 22.19 20.33
CA CYS A 362 -22.82 20.83 20.50
C CYS A 362 -21.67 19.80 20.60
N GLY A 363 -20.41 20.24 20.62
CA GLY A 363 -19.24 19.38 20.83
C GLY A 363 -18.66 18.75 19.57
N PHE A 364 -19.16 19.10 18.37
CA PHE A 364 -18.62 18.56 17.13
C PHE A 364 -17.36 19.31 16.69
N HIS A 365 -16.39 18.57 16.12
CA HIS A 365 -15.29 19.18 15.41
C HIS A 365 -15.83 19.72 14.07
N THR A 366 -15.86 21.04 13.93
CA THR A 366 -16.47 21.69 12.78
C THR A 366 -15.42 22.21 11.81
N GLY A 367 -15.63 21.93 10.53
CA GLY A 367 -15.03 22.69 9.44
C GLY A 367 -16.09 23.63 8.87
N LEU A 368 -15.73 24.90 8.68
CA LEU A 368 -16.60 25.88 8.05
C LEU A 368 -15.87 26.52 6.88
N PHE A 369 -16.49 26.42 5.70
CA PHE A 369 -16.08 27.13 4.52
C PHE A 369 -17.05 28.27 4.21
N THR A 370 -16.55 29.51 4.10
CA THR A 370 -17.35 30.69 3.76
C THR A 370 -16.71 31.52 2.66
N SER A 371 -17.52 32.32 1.96
CA SER A 371 -17.01 33.26 0.97
C SER A 371 -17.96 34.46 0.79
N PRO A 372 -17.44 35.63 0.35
CA PRO A 372 -16.02 35.97 0.28
C PRO A 372 -15.40 36.14 1.69
N HIS A 373 -14.09 36.43 1.76
CA HIS A 373 -13.45 36.93 2.98
C HIS A 373 -13.57 38.47 3.03
N LEU A 374 -13.41 39.08 4.20
CA LEU A 374 -13.42 40.53 4.37
C LEU A 374 -12.02 41.14 4.46
N ILE A 375 -11.14 40.58 5.30
CA ILE A 375 -9.78 41.10 5.55
C ILE A 375 -8.74 40.10 5.07
N ASP A 376 -8.91 38.82 5.39
CA ASP A 376 -7.90 37.78 5.17
C ASP A 376 -8.51 36.49 4.58
N VAL A 377 -7.85 35.87 3.58
CA VAL A 377 -8.35 34.65 2.92
C VAL A 377 -8.55 33.47 3.87
N ARG A 378 -7.83 33.42 5.00
CA ARG A 378 -7.96 32.39 6.03
C ARG A 378 -9.34 32.42 6.69
N GLU A 379 -10.07 33.55 6.65
CA GLU A 379 -11.46 33.64 7.11
C GLU A 379 -12.40 32.66 6.38
N ARG A 380 -12.02 32.27 5.15
CA ARG A 380 -12.80 31.31 4.36
C ARG A 380 -12.70 29.91 4.91
N PHE A 381 -11.70 29.58 5.71
CA PHE A 381 -11.44 28.23 6.21
C PHE A 381 -11.35 28.27 7.72
N ARG A 382 -12.44 27.92 8.40
CA ARG A 382 -12.48 27.87 9.86
C ARG A 382 -12.49 26.43 10.33
N LEU A 383 -11.66 26.14 11.31
CA LEU A 383 -11.67 24.88 12.06
C LEU A 383 -12.04 25.22 13.50
N ASN A 384 -13.14 24.66 13.97
CA ASN A 384 -13.71 24.97 15.28
C ASN A 384 -13.93 26.46 15.54
N GLY A 385 -14.49 27.17 14.57
CA GLY A 385 -14.79 28.59 14.68
C GLY A 385 -13.57 29.51 14.67
N VAL A 386 -12.36 28.96 14.53
CA VAL A 386 -11.11 29.70 14.41
C VAL A 386 -10.63 29.64 12.97
N ASP A 387 -10.22 30.79 12.42
CA ASP A 387 -9.59 30.84 11.10
C ASP A 387 -8.36 29.93 11.05
N ILE A 388 -8.12 29.28 9.91
CA ILE A 388 -6.95 28.43 9.71
C ILE A 388 -5.68 29.25 9.98
N CYS A 389 -4.74 28.70 10.76
CA CYS A 389 -3.49 29.41 11.03
C CYS A 389 -2.62 29.48 9.77
N GLU A 390 -1.72 30.47 9.73
CA GLU A 390 -0.85 30.72 8.58
C GLU A 390 -0.04 29.50 8.16
N GLU A 391 0.53 28.78 9.13
CA GLU A 391 1.38 27.62 8.85
C GLU A 391 0.60 26.48 8.18
N LYS A 392 -0.65 26.26 8.63
CA LYS A 392 -1.53 25.24 8.03
C LYS A 392 -2.01 25.68 6.66
N PHE A 393 -2.38 26.96 6.51
CA PHE A 393 -2.78 27.51 5.21
C PHE A 393 -1.66 27.32 4.18
N LEU A 394 -0.42 27.70 4.52
CA LEU A 394 0.75 27.53 3.66
C LEU A 394 1.02 26.09 3.29
N ALA A 395 1.02 25.19 4.27
CA ALA A 395 1.29 23.77 4.04
C ALA A 395 0.28 23.16 3.06
N TYR A 396 -1.02 23.41 3.27
CA TYR A 396 -2.06 22.87 2.39
C TYR A 396 -2.12 23.57 1.04
N PHE A 397 -1.88 24.89 1.00
CA PHE A 397 -1.83 25.64 -0.26
C PHE A 397 -0.73 25.11 -1.17
N TRP A 398 0.52 25.05 -0.71
CA TRP A 398 1.64 24.57 -1.54
C TRP A 398 1.52 23.09 -1.88
N TRP A 399 1.05 22.26 -0.95
CA TRP A 399 0.75 20.86 -1.26
C TRP A 399 -0.27 20.74 -2.42
N CYS A 400 -1.41 21.43 -2.35
CA CYS A 400 -2.39 21.42 -3.43
C CYS A 400 -1.83 22.02 -4.72
N TYR A 401 -1.16 23.18 -4.62
CA TYR A 401 -0.66 23.94 -5.76
C TYR A 401 0.40 23.17 -6.54
N ASP A 402 1.39 22.60 -5.86
CA ASP A 402 2.48 21.85 -6.49
C ASP A 402 2.00 20.50 -7.02
N THR A 403 1.08 19.82 -6.32
CA THR A 403 0.54 18.54 -6.77
C THR A 403 -0.34 18.69 -8.01
N LEU A 404 -1.12 19.77 -8.10
CA LEU A 404 -1.99 20.04 -9.25
C LEU A 404 -1.25 20.70 -10.42
N LYS A 405 -0.09 21.31 -10.20
CA LYS A 405 0.68 22.00 -11.23
C LYS A 405 1.71 21.07 -11.87
N VAL A 406 1.22 20.01 -12.52
CA VAL A 406 2.03 19.24 -13.46
C VAL A 406 2.00 19.91 -14.83
N ASP A 407 3.15 20.00 -15.51
CA ASP A 407 3.21 20.53 -16.87
C ASP A 407 2.63 19.53 -17.89
N VAL A 408 2.76 18.23 -17.62
CA VAL A 408 2.25 17.14 -18.44
C VAL A 408 1.72 15.99 -17.56
N ALA A 409 0.56 15.45 -17.91
CA ALA A 409 0.00 14.23 -17.32
C ALA A 409 -0.06 13.13 -18.38
N ILE A 410 0.43 11.94 -18.06
CA ILE A 410 0.43 10.77 -18.94
C ILE A 410 -0.51 9.74 -18.30
N LEU A 411 -1.59 9.39 -18.99
CA LEU A 411 -2.65 8.52 -18.47
C LEU A 411 -2.69 7.20 -19.23
N GLU A 412 -2.49 6.09 -18.52
CA GLU A 412 -2.72 4.75 -19.02
C GLU A 412 -4.19 4.38 -18.87
N VAL A 413 -4.80 3.86 -19.94
CA VAL A 413 -6.17 3.35 -19.92
C VAL A 413 -6.19 2.01 -19.18
N GLY A 414 -7.12 1.82 -18.24
CA GLY A 414 -7.24 0.59 -17.48
C GLY A 414 -7.81 -0.56 -18.30
N LEU A 415 -9.06 -0.42 -18.77
CA LEU A 415 -9.73 -1.44 -19.58
C LEU A 415 -10.54 -0.81 -20.74
N GLY A 416 -10.33 -1.32 -21.94
CA GLY A 416 -11.01 -0.81 -23.14
C GLY A 416 -10.51 0.58 -23.50
N GLY A 417 -11.37 1.60 -23.37
CA GLY A 417 -11.04 3.01 -23.60
C GLY A 417 -12.28 3.89 -23.59
N LYS A 418 -13.29 3.54 -24.36
CA LYS A 418 -14.55 4.30 -24.50
C LYS A 418 -15.24 4.57 -23.16
N PHE A 419 -15.32 3.56 -22.30
CA PHE A 419 -15.97 3.64 -20.98
C PHE A 419 -14.98 3.59 -19.81
N ASP A 420 -13.69 3.72 -20.09
CA ASP A 420 -12.66 3.76 -19.04
C ASP A 420 -12.75 5.08 -18.26
N ALA A 421 -12.46 5.03 -16.96
CA ALA A 421 -12.53 6.20 -16.07
C ALA A 421 -11.58 7.33 -16.52
N THR A 422 -10.47 7.00 -17.20
CA THR A 422 -9.51 7.97 -17.73
C THR A 422 -10.06 8.75 -18.93
N ASN A 423 -11.11 8.28 -19.59
CA ASN A 423 -11.69 8.92 -20.77
C ASN A 423 -12.55 10.17 -20.45
N VAL A 424 -12.54 10.61 -19.18
CA VAL A 424 -13.12 11.90 -18.74
C VAL A 424 -12.43 13.11 -19.38
N VAL A 425 -11.16 12.97 -19.78
CA VAL A 425 -10.38 14.03 -20.42
C VAL A 425 -11.01 14.41 -21.77
N GLN A 426 -11.57 15.62 -21.84
CA GLN A 426 -12.30 16.09 -23.03
C GLN A 426 -11.37 16.49 -24.19
N THR A 427 -10.22 17.09 -23.88
CA THR A 427 -9.27 17.61 -24.87
C THR A 427 -7.83 17.25 -24.52
N PRO A 428 -7.43 15.97 -24.65
CA PRO A 428 -6.03 15.61 -24.55
C PRO A 428 -5.21 16.30 -25.65
N ILE A 429 -3.94 16.58 -25.39
CA ILE A 429 -3.05 17.22 -26.38
C ILE A 429 -2.73 16.25 -27.53
N VAL A 430 -2.63 14.96 -27.23
CA VAL A 430 -2.37 13.90 -28.20
C VAL A 430 -2.86 12.56 -27.62
N CYS A 431 -3.39 11.67 -28.45
CA CYS A 431 -3.77 10.31 -28.07
C CYS A 431 -2.80 9.27 -28.65
N GLY A 432 -2.63 8.16 -27.95
CA GLY A 432 -1.77 7.05 -28.40
C GLY A 432 -2.48 5.70 -28.28
N ILE A 433 -2.42 4.86 -29.32
CA ILE A 433 -2.87 3.47 -29.27
C ILE A 433 -1.68 2.54 -29.56
N THR A 434 -1.25 1.80 -28.54
CA THR A 434 -0.22 0.76 -28.64
C THR A 434 -0.74 -0.45 -29.44
N SER A 435 0.11 -1.44 -29.70
CA SER A 435 -0.28 -2.64 -30.45
C SER A 435 -1.48 -3.34 -29.82
N LEU A 436 -2.46 -3.68 -30.66
CA LEU A 436 -3.69 -4.35 -30.27
C LEU A 436 -3.59 -5.86 -30.44
N GLY A 437 -4.15 -6.60 -29.48
CA GLY A 437 -4.20 -8.05 -29.48
C GLY A 437 -5.46 -8.55 -28.79
N TYR A 438 -5.66 -9.87 -28.81
CA TYR A 438 -6.80 -10.51 -28.15
C TYR A 438 -6.60 -10.50 -26.64
N ASP A 439 -7.34 -9.61 -25.98
CA ASP A 439 -7.33 -9.47 -24.54
C ASP A 439 -8.71 -9.06 -24.03
N HIS A 440 -9.08 -9.53 -22.83
CA HIS A 440 -10.36 -9.25 -22.18
C HIS A 440 -11.58 -9.43 -23.09
N MET A 441 -11.59 -10.50 -23.89
CA MET A 441 -12.61 -10.75 -24.91
C MET A 441 -14.03 -10.87 -24.32
N GLU A 442 -14.11 -11.29 -23.06
CA GLU A 442 -15.34 -11.36 -22.27
C GLU A 442 -16.01 -9.99 -22.02
N ILE A 443 -15.26 -8.89 -22.16
CA ILE A 443 -15.75 -7.52 -21.96
C ILE A 443 -15.63 -6.68 -23.23
N LEU A 444 -14.53 -6.80 -23.97
CA LEU A 444 -14.18 -5.91 -25.08
C LEU A 444 -14.68 -6.38 -26.46
N GLY A 445 -15.07 -7.66 -26.57
CA GLY A 445 -15.48 -8.27 -27.84
C GLY A 445 -14.58 -9.43 -28.27
N ASN A 446 -15.08 -10.22 -29.21
CA ASN A 446 -14.42 -11.45 -29.67
C ASN A 446 -13.57 -11.24 -30.94
N THR A 447 -13.54 -10.03 -31.47
CA THR A 447 -12.80 -9.67 -32.69
C THR A 447 -11.84 -8.50 -32.44
N LEU A 448 -10.77 -8.41 -33.24
CA LEU A 448 -9.83 -7.28 -33.13
C LEU A 448 -10.49 -5.95 -33.49
N GLY A 449 -11.47 -5.95 -34.39
CA GLY A 449 -12.25 -4.77 -34.73
C GLY A 449 -13.07 -4.25 -33.55
N GLU A 450 -13.74 -5.11 -32.78
CA GLU A 450 -14.49 -4.72 -31.58
C GLU A 450 -13.55 -4.15 -30.50
N ILE A 451 -12.43 -4.82 -30.24
CA ILE A 451 -11.41 -4.37 -29.29
C ILE A 451 -10.82 -3.02 -29.72
N ALA A 452 -10.54 -2.84 -31.01
CA ALA A 452 -10.07 -1.58 -31.57
C ALA A 452 -11.12 -0.48 -31.43
N GLY A 453 -12.41 -0.78 -31.63
CA GLY A 453 -13.51 0.16 -31.45
C GLY A 453 -13.63 0.68 -30.02
N GLU A 454 -13.49 -0.20 -29.03
CA GLU A 454 -13.47 0.20 -27.61
C GLU A 454 -12.26 1.09 -27.29
N LYS A 455 -11.07 0.75 -27.80
CA LYS A 455 -9.84 1.52 -27.56
C LYS A 455 -9.83 2.86 -28.30
N ALA A 456 -10.36 2.92 -29.52
CA ALA A 456 -10.56 4.15 -30.28
C ALA A 456 -11.54 5.12 -29.61
N GLY A 457 -12.25 4.69 -28.57
CA GLY A 457 -13.09 5.54 -27.73
C GLY A 457 -12.35 6.69 -27.04
N ILE A 458 -11.01 6.64 -26.94
CA ILE A 458 -10.20 7.74 -26.41
C ILE A 458 -9.93 8.84 -27.44
N PHE A 459 -10.22 8.62 -28.73
CA PHE A 459 -10.08 9.65 -29.75
C PHE A 459 -11.09 10.78 -29.49
N LYS A 460 -10.61 12.02 -29.62
CA LYS A 460 -11.42 13.23 -29.40
C LYS A 460 -11.36 14.10 -30.64
N HIS A 461 -12.45 14.83 -30.90
CA HIS A 461 -12.59 15.60 -32.12
C HIS A 461 -11.39 16.54 -32.35
N ARG A 462 -10.74 16.44 -33.51
CA ARG A 462 -9.55 17.24 -33.91
C ARG A 462 -8.32 17.13 -33.00
N VAL A 463 -8.27 16.13 -32.13
CA VAL A 463 -7.05 15.82 -31.36
C VAL A 463 -6.20 14.85 -32.20
N PRO A 464 -4.91 15.14 -32.46
CA PRO A 464 -4.04 14.24 -33.19
C PRO A 464 -3.85 12.94 -32.40
N ALA A 465 -3.73 11.84 -33.14
CA ALA A 465 -3.52 10.53 -32.56
C ALA A 465 -2.37 9.80 -33.25
N PHE A 466 -1.64 9.01 -32.49
CA PHE A 466 -0.63 8.11 -33.02
C PHE A 466 -0.99 6.67 -32.66
N THR A 467 -0.66 5.74 -33.54
CA THR A 467 -0.78 4.32 -33.24
C THR A 467 0.46 3.55 -33.62
N ALA A 468 0.78 2.50 -32.87
CA ALA A 468 1.74 1.49 -33.32
C ALA A 468 1.15 0.70 -34.51
N PRO A 469 1.96 -0.03 -35.29
CA PRO A 469 1.45 -0.94 -36.33
C PRO A 469 0.37 -1.89 -35.79
N GLN A 470 -0.73 -2.01 -36.54
CA GLN A 470 -1.90 -2.81 -36.20
C GLN A 470 -2.23 -3.82 -37.29
N PRO A 471 -2.91 -4.94 -36.94
CA PRO A 471 -3.57 -5.79 -37.93
C PRO A 471 -4.61 -5.00 -38.74
N ASP A 472 -4.78 -5.34 -40.03
CA ASP A 472 -5.66 -4.62 -40.97
C ASP A 472 -7.09 -4.45 -40.46
N GLU A 473 -7.63 -5.44 -39.75
CA GLU A 473 -8.95 -5.37 -39.14
C GLU A 473 -9.04 -4.24 -38.11
N ALA A 474 -8.08 -4.17 -37.19
CA ALA A 474 -8.02 -3.14 -36.17
C ALA A 474 -7.72 -1.76 -36.77
N MET A 475 -6.74 -1.68 -37.70
CA MET A 475 -6.35 -0.43 -38.33
C MET A 475 -7.53 0.25 -39.03
N ARG A 476 -8.34 -0.51 -39.78
CA ARG A 476 -9.55 0.02 -40.44
C ARG A 476 -10.52 0.67 -39.46
N VAL A 477 -10.74 0.06 -38.30
CA VAL A 477 -11.63 0.62 -37.27
C VAL A 477 -11.05 1.89 -36.65
N LEU A 478 -9.73 1.93 -36.41
CA LEU A 478 -9.06 3.13 -35.92
C LEU A 478 -9.15 4.28 -36.93
N GLU A 479 -8.91 4.01 -38.21
CA GLU A 479 -9.00 4.98 -39.30
C GLU A 479 -10.43 5.49 -39.50
N GLU A 480 -11.41 4.59 -39.51
CA GLU A 480 -12.82 4.97 -39.62
C GLU A 480 -13.22 5.89 -38.46
N ARG A 481 -12.84 5.51 -37.23
CA ARG A 481 -13.14 6.32 -36.05
C ARG A 481 -12.44 7.66 -36.07
N ALA A 482 -11.18 7.69 -36.51
CA ALA A 482 -10.42 8.92 -36.66
C ALA A 482 -11.06 9.84 -37.70
N SER A 483 -11.49 9.31 -38.85
CA SER A 483 -12.19 10.05 -39.89
C SER A 483 -13.53 10.63 -39.39
N GLN A 484 -14.32 9.84 -38.64
CA GLN A 484 -15.59 10.31 -38.06
C GLN A 484 -15.39 11.50 -37.10
N LEU A 485 -14.24 11.55 -36.43
CA LEU A 485 -13.91 12.57 -35.42
C LEU A 485 -12.97 13.66 -35.96
N ASP A 486 -12.66 13.70 -37.26
CA ASP A 486 -11.72 14.68 -37.83
C ASP A 486 -10.34 14.64 -37.10
N VAL A 487 -9.90 13.43 -36.75
CA VAL A 487 -8.63 13.16 -36.06
C VAL A 487 -7.56 12.84 -37.10
N HIS A 488 -6.43 13.54 -37.02
CA HIS A 488 -5.24 13.18 -37.77
C HIS A 488 -4.55 11.99 -37.08
N LEU A 489 -4.86 10.78 -37.53
CA LEU A 489 -4.24 9.55 -37.06
C LEU A 489 -2.97 9.27 -37.88
N GLN A 490 -1.83 9.14 -37.21
CA GLN A 490 -0.55 8.79 -37.84
C GLN A 490 -0.01 7.47 -37.29
N LEU A 491 0.61 6.68 -38.17
CA LEU A 491 1.35 5.50 -37.78
C LEU A 491 2.71 5.91 -37.22
N ALA A 492 3.00 5.54 -35.97
CA ALA A 492 4.31 5.76 -35.37
C ALA A 492 5.29 4.67 -35.87
N PRO A 493 6.41 5.05 -36.51
CA PRO A 493 7.40 4.08 -36.94
C PRO A 493 8.14 3.51 -35.71
N PRO A 494 8.54 2.22 -35.74
CA PRO A 494 9.46 1.69 -34.74
C PRO A 494 10.74 2.52 -34.67
N LEU A 495 11.30 2.65 -33.48
CA LEU A 495 12.58 3.32 -33.25
C LEU A 495 13.70 2.59 -34.03
N ASP A 496 14.41 3.34 -34.88
CA ASP A 496 15.67 2.89 -35.45
C ASP A 496 16.78 2.93 -34.38
N VAL A 497 17.38 1.77 -34.12
CA VAL A 497 18.48 1.58 -33.16
C VAL A 497 19.67 2.47 -33.47
N SER A 498 19.90 2.82 -34.74
CA SER A 498 21.00 3.70 -35.15
C SER A 498 20.92 5.08 -34.50
N LEU A 499 19.71 5.54 -34.13
CA LEU A 499 19.45 6.84 -33.52
C LEU A 499 19.84 6.91 -32.03
N LEU A 500 20.18 5.78 -31.40
CA LEU A 500 20.56 5.72 -29.99
C LEU A 500 22.07 5.94 -29.75
N ASN A 501 22.86 6.27 -30.79
CA ASN A 501 24.30 6.51 -30.68
C ASN A 501 25.07 5.34 -30.02
N GLY A 502 24.66 4.10 -30.28
CA GLY A 502 25.26 2.89 -29.70
C GLY A 502 24.79 2.55 -28.29
N LEU A 503 23.90 3.34 -27.69
CA LEU A 503 23.21 3.00 -26.44
C LEU A 503 22.03 2.05 -26.72
N LYS A 504 21.63 1.28 -25.70
CA LYS A 504 20.46 0.39 -25.75
C LYS A 504 19.29 0.99 -24.98
N LEU A 505 18.06 0.64 -25.36
CA LEU A 505 16.88 0.91 -24.55
C LEU A 505 17.04 0.27 -23.17
N SER A 506 16.54 0.92 -22.13
CA SER A 506 16.57 0.33 -20.78
C SER A 506 15.49 -0.73 -20.57
N LEU A 507 14.42 -0.69 -21.35
CA LEU A 507 13.40 -1.73 -21.41
C LEU A 507 13.76 -2.69 -22.56
N GLU A 508 13.96 -3.96 -22.21
CA GLU A 508 14.42 -4.98 -23.14
C GLU A 508 13.25 -5.63 -23.91
N GLY A 509 13.58 -6.15 -25.11
CA GLY A 509 12.65 -6.88 -26.00
C GLY A 509 12.28 -6.13 -27.28
N ASP A 510 12.17 -6.86 -28.39
CA ASP A 510 11.97 -6.28 -29.74
C ASP A 510 10.73 -5.37 -29.85
N HIS A 511 9.67 -5.71 -29.13
CA HIS A 511 8.43 -4.91 -29.11
C HIS A 511 8.64 -3.52 -28.49
N GLN A 512 9.69 -3.31 -27.68
CA GLN A 512 9.97 -2.02 -27.07
C GLN A 512 10.42 -0.98 -28.08
N TYR A 513 10.92 -1.37 -29.26
CA TYR A 513 11.22 -0.41 -30.33
C TYR A 513 9.96 0.19 -30.93
N LEU A 514 8.86 -0.58 -31.02
CA LEU A 514 7.55 -0.06 -31.42
C LEU A 514 6.99 0.89 -30.35
N ASN A 515 7.08 0.50 -29.08
CA ASN A 515 6.64 1.33 -27.95
C ASN A 515 7.44 2.64 -27.86
N ALA A 516 8.76 2.57 -28.04
CA ALA A 516 9.65 3.73 -28.06
C ALA A 516 9.32 4.66 -29.23
N GLY A 517 9.10 4.10 -30.43
CA GLY A 517 8.64 4.87 -31.59
C GLY A 517 7.37 5.65 -31.31
N LEU A 518 6.34 4.98 -30.77
CA LEU A 518 5.10 5.63 -30.35
C LEU A 518 5.33 6.70 -29.27
N ALA A 519 6.15 6.42 -28.25
CA ALA A 519 6.47 7.38 -27.19
C ALA A 519 7.18 8.63 -27.73
N ILE A 520 8.08 8.47 -28.71
CA ILE A 520 8.76 9.58 -29.39
C ILE A 520 7.75 10.44 -30.14
N SER A 521 6.84 9.85 -30.92
CA SER A 521 5.80 10.58 -31.65
C SER A 521 4.87 11.35 -30.72
N LEU A 522 4.40 10.71 -29.65
CA LEU A 522 3.54 11.34 -28.63
C LEU A 522 4.26 12.52 -27.95
N SER A 523 5.50 12.30 -27.50
CA SER A 523 6.30 13.33 -26.82
C SER A 523 6.61 14.50 -27.75
N SER A 524 6.96 14.22 -29.01
CA SER A 524 7.26 15.24 -30.01
C SER A 524 6.03 16.08 -30.34
N CYS A 525 4.87 15.45 -30.53
CA CYS A 525 3.61 16.15 -30.76
C CYS A 525 3.25 17.03 -29.57
N TRP A 526 3.37 16.52 -28.34
CA TRP A 526 3.11 17.29 -27.13
C TRP A 526 4.04 18.51 -27.02
N LEU A 527 5.35 18.35 -27.24
CA LEU A 527 6.32 19.44 -27.21
C LEU A 527 6.03 20.51 -28.27
N GLN A 528 5.67 20.11 -29.49
CA GLN A 528 5.30 21.02 -30.57
C GLN A 528 4.06 21.85 -30.22
N ARG A 529 2.99 21.17 -29.78
CA ARG A 529 1.70 21.82 -29.50
C ARG A 529 1.73 22.70 -28.26
N THR A 530 2.68 22.47 -27.35
CA THR A 530 2.87 23.27 -26.14
C THR A 530 3.94 24.37 -26.27
N GLY A 531 4.52 24.57 -27.46
CA GLY A 531 5.46 25.67 -27.72
C GLY A 531 6.92 25.37 -27.34
N HIS A 532 7.27 24.13 -27.02
CA HIS A 532 8.63 23.68 -26.69
C HIS A 532 9.42 23.25 -27.94
N LEU A 533 9.41 24.10 -28.98
CA LEU A 533 9.96 23.78 -30.30
C LEU A 533 11.46 23.51 -30.31
N GLY A 534 12.22 24.00 -29.32
CA GLY A 534 13.67 23.78 -29.19
C GLY A 534 14.08 22.36 -28.79
N ILE A 535 13.13 21.51 -28.37
CA ILE A 535 13.33 20.11 -27.97
C ILE A 535 12.56 19.16 -28.92
N SER A 536 11.82 19.72 -29.88
CA SER A 536 11.01 18.94 -30.82
C SER A 536 11.91 18.17 -31.80
N TYR A 537 11.55 16.91 -32.05
CA TYR A 537 12.09 16.10 -33.15
C TYR A 537 11.25 16.36 -34.41
N PRO A 538 11.81 16.99 -35.46
CA PRO A 538 11.23 16.94 -36.80
C PRO A 538 11.47 15.54 -37.37
N GLU A 539 10.48 14.95 -38.04
CA GLU A 539 10.50 13.57 -38.59
C GLU A 539 11.58 13.32 -39.67
N HIS A 540 12.55 14.22 -39.85
CA HIS A 540 13.58 14.21 -40.89
C HIS A 540 15.01 14.49 -40.37
N THR A 541 15.28 14.31 -39.07
CA THR A 541 16.65 14.46 -38.54
C THR A 541 17.33 13.13 -38.27
N ASN A 542 18.59 13.00 -38.69
CA ASN A 542 19.43 11.79 -38.55
C ASN A 542 19.85 11.46 -37.10
N SER A 543 19.31 12.15 -36.10
CA SER A 543 19.65 11.96 -34.69
C SER A 543 18.49 12.39 -33.78
N LEU A 544 18.23 11.64 -32.72
CA LEU A 544 17.28 12.01 -31.67
C LEU A 544 17.88 13.08 -30.74
N PRO A 545 17.06 13.97 -30.12
CA PRO A 545 17.54 14.89 -29.10
C PRO A 545 18.14 14.12 -27.91
N GLU A 546 19.18 14.66 -27.28
CA GLU A 546 19.87 14.03 -26.15
C GLU A 546 18.89 13.69 -25.00
N GLN A 547 17.88 14.54 -24.78
CA GLN A 547 16.84 14.33 -23.78
C GLN A 547 16.00 13.09 -24.07
N PHE A 548 15.71 12.81 -25.34
CA PHE A 548 14.96 11.63 -25.77
C PHE A 548 15.79 10.37 -25.59
N ILE A 549 17.06 10.38 -26.03
CA ILE A 549 17.99 9.27 -25.84
C ILE A 549 18.14 8.97 -24.34
N LYS A 550 18.38 9.99 -23.52
CA LYS A 550 18.46 9.86 -22.07
C LYS A 550 17.18 9.26 -21.48
N GLY A 551 16.01 9.75 -21.87
CA GLY A 551 14.73 9.20 -21.40
C GLY A 551 14.56 7.73 -21.75
N LEU A 552 14.82 7.35 -23.00
CA LEU A 552 14.70 5.97 -23.52
C LEU A 552 15.71 5.00 -22.89
N THR A 553 16.90 5.47 -22.54
CA THR A 553 17.99 4.67 -21.94
C THR A 553 17.95 4.62 -20.41
N THR A 554 17.07 5.39 -19.75
CA THR A 554 16.95 5.44 -18.28
C THR A 554 15.56 5.09 -17.77
N ALA A 555 14.59 4.87 -18.66
CA ALA A 555 13.25 4.42 -18.30
C ALA A 555 13.30 3.12 -17.48
N SER A 556 12.45 3.01 -16.46
CA SER A 556 12.40 1.79 -15.65
C SER A 556 10.96 1.41 -15.39
N LEU A 557 10.64 0.14 -15.60
CA LEU A 557 9.34 -0.44 -15.35
C LEU A 557 9.52 -1.78 -14.66
N GLN A 558 8.95 -1.93 -13.46
CA GLN A 558 9.10 -3.18 -12.70
C GLN A 558 8.26 -4.30 -13.32
N GLY A 559 8.80 -5.51 -13.31
CA GLY A 559 8.10 -6.70 -13.81
C GLY A 559 7.93 -6.78 -15.33
N ARG A 560 8.77 -6.07 -16.08
CA ARG A 560 8.95 -6.19 -17.53
C ARG A 560 10.42 -6.43 -17.82
N ALA A 561 10.74 -7.58 -18.41
CA ALA A 561 12.09 -7.98 -18.77
C ALA A 561 13.14 -7.70 -17.66
N GLN A 562 12.76 -7.93 -16.39
CA GLN A 562 13.54 -7.49 -15.24
C GLN A 562 14.37 -8.63 -14.67
N ILE A 563 15.69 -8.41 -14.54
CA ILE A 563 16.63 -9.40 -13.98
C ILE A 563 16.93 -9.05 -12.53
N VAL A 564 16.73 -10.00 -11.63
CA VAL A 564 16.93 -9.83 -10.19
C VAL A 564 17.75 -10.99 -9.64
N PRO A 565 19.06 -10.79 -9.38
CA PRO A 565 19.87 -11.75 -8.63
C PRO A 565 19.36 -11.84 -7.18
N ASP A 566 19.27 -13.05 -6.63
CA ASP A 566 18.92 -13.24 -5.23
C ASP A 566 20.10 -12.86 -4.33
N ARG A 567 19.93 -11.83 -3.50
CA ARG A 567 20.98 -11.30 -2.62
C ARG A 567 21.04 -11.99 -1.25
N SER A 568 20.08 -12.85 -0.93
CA SER A 568 20.02 -13.54 0.37
C SER A 568 21.01 -14.69 0.49
N ILE A 569 21.66 -15.08 -0.61
CA ILE A 569 22.72 -16.10 -0.64
C ILE A 569 24.07 -15.41 -0.40
N ASN A 570 24.48 -15.33 0.87
CA ASN A 570 25.76 -14.75 1.32
C ASN A 570 26.94 -15.71 1.07
N ILE A 571 27.38 -15.88 -0.18
CA ILE A 571 28.65 -16.54 -0.51
C ILE A 571 29.37 -15.70 -1.57
N GLU A 572 30.70 -15.78 -1.58
CA GLU A 572 31.71 -15.14 -2.45
C GLU A 572 31.43 -15.19 -3.99
N SER A 573 30.28 -15.72 -4.42
CA SER A 573 29.76 -15.75 -5.79
C SER A 573 28.34 -15.19 -5.87
N SER A 574 28.19 -13.86 -5.91
CA SER A 574 26.92 -13.24 -6.31
C SER A 574 26.53 -13.71 -7.72
N GLY A 575 25.43 -14.46 -7.87
CA GLY A 575 24.92 -14.86 -9.20
C GLY A 575 24.45 -16.31 -9.37
N ASP A 576 24.48 -17.13 -8.31
CA ASP A 576 24.11 -18.55 -8.41
C ASP A 576 22.58 -18.81 -8.53
N LEU A 577 21.75 -17.85 -8.10
CA LEU A 577 20.30 -17.83 -8.31
C LEU A 577 19.89 -16.48 -8.90
N VAL A 578 19.32 -16.51 -10.10
CA VAL A 578 18.87 -15.30 -10.81
C VAL A 578 17.42 -15.46 -11.26
N PHE A 579 16.59 -14.48 -10.93
CA PHE A 579 15.20 -14.41 -11.36
C PHE A 579 15.07 -13.50 -12.57
N TYR A 580 14.39 -13.99 -13.60
CA TYR A 580 14.05 -13.27 -14.83
C TYR A 580 12.54 -13.05 -14.80
N LEU A 581 12.11 -11.80 -14.68
CA LEU A 581 10.74 -11.46 -14.31
C LEU A 581 10.04 -10.74 -15.46
N ASP A 582 8.97 -11.34 -15.97
CA ASP A 582 8.14 -10.72 -17.01
C ASP A 582 6.66 -11.09 -16.86
N GLY A 583 5.80 -10.07 -16.80
CA GLY A 583 4.36 -10.22 -16.60
C GLY A 583 3.54 -10.65 -17.83
N ALA A 584 4.16 -11.25 -18.86
CA ALA A 584 3.47 -11.79 -20.03
C ALA A 584 2.30 -12.73 -19.65
N HIS A 585 1.18 -12.60 -20.36
CA HIS A 585 -0.07 -13.35 -20.08
C HIS A 585 -1.00 -13.48 -21.30
N SER A 586 -0.52 -13.15 -22.49
CA SER A 586 -1.13 -13.42 -23.81
C SER A 586 -0.15 -14.25 -24.67
N PRO A 587 -0.58 -14.94 -25.73
CA PRO A 587 0.34 -15.68 -26.61
C PRO A 587 1.48 -14.83 -27.19
N GLU A 588 1.18 -13.60 -27.61
CA GLU A 588 2.16 -12.68 -28.23
C GLU A 588 3.16 -12.18 -27.18
N SER A 589 2.69 -11.83 -25.98
CA SER A 589 3.57 -11.43 -24.89
C SER A 589 4.42 -12.60 -24.37
N MET A 590 3.88 -13.82 -24.39
CA MET A 590 4.64 -15.04 -24.05
C MET A 590 5.78 -15.28 -25.03
N GLU A 591 5.55 -15.10 -26.32
CA GLU A 591 6.60 -15.20 -27.33
C GLU A 591 7.69 -14.13 -27.13
N ALA A 592 7.29 -12.87 -26.90
CA ALA A 592 8.25 -11.79 -26.62
C ALA A 592 9.08 -12.07 -25.37
N CYS A 593 8.44 -12.50 -24.28
CA CYS A 593 9.10 -12.91 -23.04
C CYS A 593 10.09 -14.07 -23.28
N ALA A 594 9.68 -15.09 -24.04
CA ALA A 594 10.51 -16.24 -24.37
C ALA A 594 11.78 -15.87 -25.15
N ARG A 595 11.63 -15.00 -26.17
CA ARG A 595 12.77 -14.49 -26.96
C ARG A 595 13.73 -13.70 -26.09
N TRP A 596 13.22 -12.74 -25.31
CA TRP A 596 14.03 -11.95 -24.38
C TRP A 596 14.82 -12.85 -23.43
N PHE A 597 14.13 -13.75 -22.72
CA PHE A 597 14.77 -14.68 -21.79
C PHE A 597 15.87 -15.50 -22.47
N SER A 598 15.59 -16.01 -23.68
CA SER A 598 16.54 -16.84 -24.42
C SER A 598 17.78 -16.08 -24.89
N LEU A 599 17.67 -14.79 -25.22
CA LEU A 599 18.79 -13.96 -25.62
C LEU A 599 19.68 -13.62 -24.43
N VAL A 600 19.08 -13.15 -23.33
CA VAL A 600 19.82 -12.69 -22.15
C VAL A 600 20.62 -13.83 -21.51
N ILE A 601 20.05 -15.03 -21.38
CA ILE A 601 20.78 -16.15 -20.78
C ILE A 601 21.95 -16.63 -21.65
N LYS A 602 21.90 -16.43 -22.97
CA LYS A 602 23.02 -16.72 -23.88
C LYS A 602 24.14 -15.70 -23.76
N GLU A 603 23.81 -14.41 -23.66
CA GLU A 603 24.79 -13.35 -23.44
C GLU A 603 25.51 -13.54 -22.09
N ASP A 604 24.77 -13.90 -21.04
CA ASP A 604 25.29 -14.23 -19.71
C ASP A 604 26.26 -15.44 -19.76
N CYS A 605 26.01 -16.45 -20.61
CA CYS A 605 26.95 -17.55 -20.85
C CYS A 605 28.19 -17.14 -21.68
N GLN A 606 28.07 -16.21 -22.62
CA GLN A 606 29.17 -15.77 -23.48
C GLN A 606 30.13 -14.79 -22.77
N GLN A 607 29.62 -13.91 -21.92
CA GLN A 607 30.45 -13.01 -21.09
C GLN A 607 31.34 -13.78 -20.10
N GLN A 608 30.95 -15.00 -19.73
CA GLN A 608 31.78 -15.90 -18.91
C GLN A 608 32.93 -16.55 -19.70
N SER A 609 32.77 -16.80 -21.01
CA SER A 609 33.85 -17.40 -21.82
C SER A 609 34.90 -16.37 -22.26
N LEU A 610 34.50 -15.11 -22.47
CA LEU A 610 35.39 -14.03 -22.93
C LEU A 610 36.33 -13.50 -21.83
N ASN A 611 35.93 -13.57 -20.56
CA ASN A 611 36.78 -13.16 -19.41
C ASN A 611 37.97 -14.11 -19.13
N HIS A 612 38.20 -15.13 -19.97
CA HIS A 612 39.24 -16.15 -19.76
C HIS A 612 40.23 -16.33 -20.94
N GLN A 613 40.27 -15.43 -21.94
CA GLN A 613 41.38 -15.48 -22.89
C GLN A 613 42.68 -14.93 -22.25
N PRO A 614 43.80 -15.68 -22.27
CA PRO A 614 45.06 -15.19 -21.74
C PRO A 614 45.64 -14.12 -22.66
N HIS A 615 45.68 -12.88 -22.20
CA HIS A 615 46.48 -11.84 -22.84
C HIS A 615 47.98 -12.11 -22.62
N ASP A 616 48.70 -11.95 -23.72
CA ASP A 616 50.07 -12.30 -24.06
C ASP A 616 51.21 -11.99 -23.06
N ASN A 617 52.31 -12.72 -23.28
CA ASN A 617 53.55 -12.84 -22.53
C ASN A 617 54.29 -11.52 -22.25
N SER A 618 54.59 -11.24 -20.98
CA SER A 618 55.93 -10.79 -20.53
C SER A 618 55.94 -10.48 -19.02
N LYS A 619 56.58 -11.32 -18.20
CA LYS A 619 57.43 -10.94 -17.03
C LYS A 619 57.93 -12.16 -16.24
N SER A 620 59.04 -11.94 -15.54
CA SER A 620 60.11 -12.85 -15.13
C SER A 620 59.80 -13.87 -14.03
N PRO A 621 60.59 -14.96 -13.91
CA PRO A 621 60.41 -15.99 -12.90
C PRO A 621 61.14 -15.61 -11.62
N LEU A 622 60.44 -15.07 -10.63
CA LEU A 622 60.82 -15.06 -9.20
C LEU A 622 59.72 -14.35 -8.40
N GLU A 623 58.64 -15.07 -8.14
CA GLU A 623 57.72 -14.86 -7.00
C GLU A 623 56.73 -16.04 -6.97
N VAL A 624 57.30 -17.22 -6.71
CA VAL A 624 56.56 -18.40 -6.28
C VAL A 624 56.61 -18.37 -4.76
N ILE A 625 55.48 -18.04 -4.12
CA ILE A 625 54.92 -18.63 -2.88
C ILE A 625 53.71 -17.77 -2.48
N GLN A 626 52.57 -18.44 -2.27
CA GLN A 626 51.24 -17.92 -1.86
C GLN A 626 50.37 -17.26 -2.94
N ARG A 627 49.89 -18.09 -3.88
CA ARG A 627 48.53 -17.94 -4.43
C ARG A 627 47.81 -19.26 -4.25
N ASN A 628 46.93 -19.31 -3.25
CA ASN A 628 45.96 -20.40 -3.15
C ASN A 628 44.97 -20.28 -4.30
N HIS A 629 44.65 -21.43 -4.87
CA HIS A 629 43.72 -21.69 -5.96
C HIS A 629 42.41 -20.89 -5.88
N ASP A 630 42.16 -20.04 -6.88
CA ASP A 630 40.81 -19.63 -7.28
C ASP A 630 40.60 -20.03 -8.75
N GLU A 631 40.47 -21.35 -8.98
CA GLU A 631 39.82 -21.86 -10.18
C GLU A 631 38.31 -21.60 -10.03
N ARG A 632 37.77 -20.53 -10.64
CA ARG A 632 36.32 -20.40 -10.84
C ARG A 632 35.87 -21.52 -11.77
N SER A 633 35.35 -22.61 -11.21
CA SER A 633 34.86 -23.75 -11.98
C SER A 633 33.65 -23.36 -12.84
N TRP A 634 33.58 -23.94 -14.06
CA TRP A 634 32.44 -23.81 -14.96
C TRP A 634 31.19 -24.37 -14.26
N LYS A 635 30.24 -23.51 -13.87
CA LYS A 635 28.95 -23.95 -13.31
C LYS A 635 27.96 -24.23 -14.43
N ASN A 636 27.33 -25.40 -14.41
CA ASN A 636 26.26 -25.73 -15.35
C ASN A 636 25.01 -24.91 -15.01
N SER A 637 24.54 -24.09 -15.96
CA SER A 637 23.32 -23.30 -15.79
C SER A 637 22.09 -24.16 -16.09
N THR A 638 21.11 -24.13 -15.19
CA THR A 638 19.84 -24.86 -15.30
C THR A 638 18.68 -23.86 -15.37
N GLN A 639 17.87 -23.98 -16.42
CA GLN A 639 16.69 -23.13 -16.60
C GLN A 639 15.46 -23.75 -15.91
N ILE A 640 14.80 -22.96 -15.09
CA ILE A 640 13.57 -23.31 -14.35
C ILE A 640 12.47 -22.34 -14.75
N LEU A 641 11.26 -22.85 -14.95
CA LEU A 641 10.07 -22.02 -15.14
C LEU A 641 9.31 -21.91 -13.81
N LEU A 642 8.93 -20.70 -13.41
CA LEU A 642 7.99 -20.44 -12.34
C LEU A 642 6.77 -19.75 -12.96
N PHE A 643 5.64 -20.45 -13.01
CA PHE A 643 4.49 -20.05 -13.81
C PHE A 643 3.18 -20.06 -13.03
N ASN A 644 2.36 -19.06 -13.28
CA ASN A 644 0.94 -19.06 -12.91
C ASN A 644 0.18 -18.12 -13.85
N CYS A 645 -1.07 -18.44 -14.19
CA CYS A 645 -1.97 -17.53 -14.90
C CYS A 645 -3.35 -17.50 -14.23
N MET A 646 -4.17 -16.50 -14.53
CA MET A 646 -5.56 -16.47 -14.03
C MET A 646 -6.42 -17.51 -14.76
N SER A 647 -7.50 -17.96 -14.13
CA SER A 647 -8.43 -18.96 -14.71
C SER A 647 -9.19 -18.46 -15.95
N VAL A 648 -9.25 -17.14 -16.16
CA VAL A 648 -9.80 -16.53 -17.38
C VAL A 648 -8.84 -16.64 -18.57
N ARG A 649 -7.60 -17.10 -18.36
CA ARG A 649 -6.62 -17.31 -19.42
C ARG A 649 -6.50 -18.79 -19.73
N ASP A 650 -6.29 -19.10 -21.01
CA ASP A 650 -6.10 -20.47 -21.45
C ASP A 650 -4.61 -20.87 -21.41
N PRO A 651 -4.17 -21.69 -20.44
CA PRO A 651 -2.79 -22.16 -20.37
C PRO A 651 -2.38 -23.02 -21.57
N GLN A 652 -3.33 -23.61 -22.31
CA GLN A 652 -3.06 -24.38 -23.52
C GLN A 652 -2.62 -23.50 -24.69
N LEU A 653 -2.86 -22.19 -24.65
CA LEU A 653 -2.32 -21.24 -25.62
C LEU A 653 -0.99 -20.64 -25.16
N LEU A 654 -0.85 -20.40 -23.85
CA LEU A 654 0.31 -19.71 -23.28
C LEU A 654 1.56 -20.60 -23.18
N LEU A 655 1.44 -21.78 -22.57
CA LEU A 655 2.60 -22.65 -22.30
C LEU A 655 3.24 -23.20 -23.57
N PRO A 656 2.49 -23.69 -24.59
CA PRO A 656 3.11 -24.16 -25.83
C PRO A 656 3.87 -23.07 -26.58
N GLN A 657 3.32 -21.85 -26.63
CA GLN A 657 3.96 -20.73 -27.31
C GLN A 657 5.28 -20.35 -26.63
N LEU A 658 5.28 -20.27 -25.30
CA LEU A 658 6.49 -20.05 -24.49
C LEU A 658 7.54 -21.15 -24.75
N MET A 659 7.16 -22.42 -24.64
CA MET A 659 8.07 -23.56 -24.80
C MET A 659 8.64 -23.67 -26.21
N LYS A 660 7.79 -23.55 -27.24
CA LYS A 660 8.20 -23.62 -28.65
C LYS A 660 9.20 -22.52 -28.98
N THR A 661 8.94 -21.30 -28.49
CA THR A 661 9.82 -20.16 -28.74
C THR A 661 11.17 -20.33 -28.04
N CYS A 662 11.19 -20.72 -26.76
CA CYS A 662 12.44 -21.04 -26.06
C CYS A 662 13.22 -22.18 -26.76
N ALA A 663 12.55 -23.27 -27.15
CA ALA A 663 13.16 -24.40 -27.82
C ALA A 663 13.76 -24.03 -29.18
N SER A 664 13.08 -23.19 -29.98
CA SER A 664 13.61 -22.67 -31.25
C SER A 664 14.88 -21.83 -31.06
N HIS A 665 15.09 -21.28 -29.86
CA HIS A 665 16.30 -20.58 -29.46
C HIS A 665 17.26 -21.47 -28.66
N GLY A 666 17.06 -22.79 -28.60
CA GLY A 666 17.95 -23.74 -27.91
C GLY A 666 17.88 -23.69 -26.39
N VAL A 667 16.79 -23.16 -25.82
CA VAL A 667 16.55 -23.06 -24.38
C VAL A 667 15.49 -24.07 -23.98
N HIS A 668 15.83 -24.96 -23.04
CA HIS A 668 14.92 -25.98 -22.53
C HIS A 668 14.81 -25.88 -21.01
N PHE A 669 13.59 -25.81 -20.51
CA PHE A 669 13.34 -25.84 -19.08
C PHE A 669 13.53 -27.24 -18.54
N LYS A 670 14.37 -27.39 -17.51
CA LYS A 670 14.54 -28.66 -16.80
C LYS A 670 13.29 -29.00 -15.98
N LYS A 671 12.67 -27.98 -15.39
CA LYS A 671 11.53 -28.14 -14.48
C LYS A 671 10.64 -26.90 -14.48
N ALA A 672 9.33 -27.11 -14.36
CA ALA A 672 8.35 -26.05 -14.12
C ALA A 672 7.78 -26.11 -12.69
N LEU A 673 7.64 -24.96 -12.06
CA LEU A 673 7.08 -24.77 -10.73
C LEU A 673 5.77 -24.00 -10.85
N PHE A 674 4.69 -24.56 -10.31
CA PHE A 674 3.36 -23.94 -10.29
C PHE A 674 3.00 -23.54 -8.87
N VAL A 675 2.62 -22.27 -8.70
CA VAL A 675 2.36 -21.66 -7.39
C VAL A 675 1.06 -20.83 -7.43
N PRO A 676 0.32 -20.73 -6.32
CA PRO A 676 -0.80 -19.81 -6.21
C PRO A 676 -0.31 -18.35 -6.14
N ASN A 677 -1.16 -17.39 -6.54
CA ASN A 677 -0.88 -15.96 -6.35
C ASN A 677 -0.99 -15.58 -4.87
N ILE A 678 -0.16 -14.65 -4.39
CA ILE A 678 -0.29 -14.03 -3.06
C ILE A 678 -1.20 -12.79 -3.13
N SER A 679 -1.09 -12.01 -4.21
CA SER A 679 -1.85 -10.77 -4.43
C SER A 679 -3.10 -11.00 -5.33
N VAL A 680 -4.20 -10.26 -5.11
CA VAL A 680 -5.49 -10.41 -5.83
C VAL A 680 -5.89 -9.12 -6.58
N TYR A 681 -6.47 -9.26 -7.77
CA TYR A 681 -6.77 -8.24 -8.81
C TYR A 681 -7.55 -6.97 -8.37
N TYR A 682 -8.35 -7.01 -7.30
CA TYR A 682 -9.26 -5.91 -6.92
C TYR A 682 -8.86 -5.15 -5.64
N LYS A 683 -7.60 -5.28 -5.17
CA LYS A 683 -7.12 -4.56 -3.98
C LYS A 683 -5.83 -3.79 -4.28
N VAL A 684 -5.88 -2.46 -4.18
CA VAL A 684 -4.72 -1.57 -4.26
C VAL A 684 -4.24 -1.25 -2.83
N GLY A 685 -2.95 -1.50 -2.54
CA GLY A 685 -2.32 -1.19 -1.25
C GLY A 685 -1.25 -2.22 -0.83
N SER A 686 -0.20 -1.80 -0.12
CA SER A 686 0.94 -2.66 0.27
C SER A 686 0.63 -3.75 1.32
N LEU A 687 -0.63 -3.87 1.72
CA LEU A 687 -1.16 -4.86 2.67
C LEU A 687 -1.72 -6.14 2.01
N ALA A 688 -1.41 -6.39 0.74
CA ALA A 688 -1.61 -7.68 0.12
C ALA A 688 -0.60 -8.73 0.65
N SER A 689 -0.58 -9.02 1.95
CA SER A 689 0.16 -10.16 2.49
C SER A 689 -0.72 -11.41 2.50
N ALA A 690 -0.15 -12.50 1.97
CA ALA A 690 -0.73 -13.83 1.82
C ALA A 690 -1.64 -14.23 2.97
N SER A 691 -2.84 -14.68 2.66
CA SER A 691 -3.64 -15.52 3.55
C SER A 691 -2.83 -16.78 3.85
N THR A 692 -2.18 -16.84 5.01
CA THR A 692 -1.77 -18.14 5.52
C THR A 692 -3.00 -18.82 6.08
N ASP A 693 -3.42 -19.81 5.31
CA ASP A 693 -3.95 -21.07 5.80
C ASP A 693 -5.49 -21.17 5.70
N SER A 694 -5.94 -21.59 4.54
CA SER A 694 -7.07 -22.51 4.34
C SER A 694 -6.57 -23.36 3.20
N GLN A 695 -6.57 -24.69 3.36
CA GLN A 695 -6.11 -25.68 2.38
C GLN A 695 -6.07 -25.07 0.98
N VAL A 696 -4.87 -24.64 0.57
CA VAL A 696 -4.77 -23.81 -0.65
C VAL A 696 -5.40 -24.63 -1.75
N ASP A 697 -6.45 -24.11 -2.36
CA ASP A 697 -7.08 -24.79 -3.48
C ASP A 697 -6.09 -24.76 -4.64
N LEU A 698 -5.34 -25.85 -4.75
CA LEU A 698 -4.33 -26.05 -5.77
C LEU A 698 -4.93 -26.72 -7.01
N SER A 699 -6.26 -26.87 -7.11
CA SER A 699 -6.91 -27.47 -8.28
C SER A 699 -6.47 -26.80 -9.57
N TRP A 700 -6.33 -25.47 -9.56
CA TRP A 700 -5.82 -24.70 -10.68
C TRP A 700 -4.34 -24.99 -10.95
N GLN A 701 -3.47 -24.98 -9.93
CA GLN A 701 -2.05 -25.31 -10.11
C GLN A 701 -1.85 -26.75 -10.63
N PHE A 702 -2.69 -27.70 -10.21
CA PHE A 702 -2.71 -29.06 -10.75
C PHE A 702 -3.24 -29.12 -12.19
N ALA A 703 -4.14 -28.22 -12.60
CA ALA A 703 -4.56 -28.10 -13.99
C ALA A 703 -3.41 -27.58 -14.87
N LEU A 704 -2.69 -26.54 -14.40
CA LEU A 704 -1.49 -26.02 -15.07
C LEU A 704 -0.40 -27.09 -15.19
N GLN A 705 -0.17 -27.86 -14.12
CA GLN A 705 0.78 -28.97 -14.11
C GLN A 705 0.42 -30.04 -15.17
N ARG A 706 -0.85 -30.43 -15.26
CA ARG A 706 -1.31 -31.41 -16.27
C ARG A 706 -1.08 -30.93 -17.70
N VAL A 707 -1.36 -29.65 -17.98
CA VAL A 707 -1.09 -29.06 -19.30
C VAL A 707 0.40 -29.15 -19.62
N TRP A 708 1.27 -28.81 -18.67
CA TRP A 708 2.71 -28.91 -18.85
C TRP A 708 3.21 -30.35 -19.08
N GLU A 709 2.72 -31.30 -18.30
CA GLU A 709 3.13 -32.71 -18.42
C GLU A 709 2.73 -33.31 -19.76
N ASN A 710 1.52 -33.01 -20.25
CA ASN A 710 1.06 -33.43 -21.57
C ASN A 710 1.97 -32.89 -22.69
N LEU A 711 2.44 -31.65 -22.58
CA LEU A 711 3.37 -31.04 -23.55
C LEU A 711 4.75 -31.70 -23.53
N MET A 712 5.22 -32.14 -22.37
CA MET A 712 6.50 -32.85 -22.25
C MET A 712 6.41 -34.29 -22.78
N GLN A 713 5.26 -34.95 -22.65
CA GLN A 713 5.02 -36.31 -23.16
C GLN A 713 4.78 -36.35 -24.67
N GLY A 714 4.07 -35.36 -25.24
CA GLY A 714 3.82 -35.27 -26.69
C GLY A 714 5.08 -35.15 -27.57
N ASN A 715 6.24 -34.84 -26.99
CA ASN A 715 7.54 -34.82 -27.66
C ASN A 715 8.30 -36.16 -27.63
N LYS A 716 7.80 -37.16 -26.89
CA LYS A 716 8.34 -38.52 -26.87
C LYS A 716 7.27 -39.45 -27.45
N GLY A 717 7.50 -39.96 -28.65
CA GLY A 717 6.59 -40.91 -29.31
C GLY A 717 6.21 -42.07 -28.39
N GLU A 718 4.96 -42.54 -28.56
CA GLU A 718 4.26 -43.57 -27.77
C GLU A 718 5.19 -44.61 -27.12
N ALA A 719 5.33 -44.53 -25.81
CA ALA A 719 5.87 -45.60 -24.98
C ALA A 719 4.90 -45.88 -23.83
N LYS A 720 4.55 -47.17 -23.72
CA LYS A 720 3.48 -47.78 -22.94
C LYS A 720 3.40 -47.35 -21.47
N ASP A 721 2.17 -47.23 -21.00
CA ASP A 721 1.74 -47.16 -19.60
C ASP A 721 2.49 -48.16 -18.71
N THR A 722 3.32 -47.61 -17.81
CA THR A 722 3.55 -48.18 -16.49
C THR A 722 3.59 -47.01 -15.52
N ASP A 723 2.42 -46.64 -15.01
CA ASP A 723 2.26 -45.74 -13.87
C ASP A 723 2.94 -46.36 -12.65
N VAL A 724 4.09 -45.80 -12.25
CA VAL A 724 4.60 -45.90 -10.88
C VAL A 724 4.16 -44.64 -10.16
N VAL A 725 2.96 -44.68 -9.60
CA VAL A 725 2.52 -43.74 -8.57
C VAL A 725 3.29 -44.11 -7.29
N SER A 726 4.33 -43.35 -6.96
CA SER A 726 4.94 -43.40 -5.63
C SER A 726 4.14 -42.51 -4.68
N GLU A 727 3.28 -43.15 -3.89
CA GLU A 727 2.71 -42.59 -2.66
C GLU A 727 3.73 -42.61 -1.51
N GLU A 728 3.66 -41.55 -0.69
CA GLU A 728 4.19 -41.32 0.66
C GLU A 728 5.70 -41.13 0.89
N VAL A 729 6.03 -39.94 1.42
CA VAL A 729 6.84 -39.81 2.65
C VAL A 729 6.19 -38.75 3.57
N LYS A 730 5.80 -39.18 4.78
CA LYS A 730 5.59 -38.31 5.95
C LYS A 730 6.95 -37.92 6.51
N ASP A 731 7.32 -36.65 6.38
CA ASP A 731 8.26 -36.01 7.29
C ASP A 731 7.77 -34.58 7.56
N GLU A 732 7.75 -34.16 8.83
CA GLU A 732 7.07 -32.94 9.31
C GLU A 732 7.79 -31.63 8.92
N THR A 733 8.67 -31.66 7.92
CA THR A 733 9.44 -30.50 7.51
C THR A 733 9.77 -30.51 6.00
N GLU A 734 8.76 -30.38 5.12
CA GLU A 734 8.85 -29.63 3.84
C GLU A 734 7.59 -29.79 2.96
N MET A 735 6.85 -28.68 2.79
CA MET A 735 5.62 -28.56 2.01
C MET A 735 5.85 -28.59 0.47
N ILE A 736 6.11 -29.76 -0.11
CA ILE A 736 5.93 -30.05 -1.56
C ILE A 736 4.71 -30.96 -1.69
N VAL A 737 3.70 -30.55 -2.47
CA VAL A 737 2.42 -31.29 -2.53
C VAL A 737 2.46 -32.39 -3.60
N ARG A 738 3.12 -32.14 -4.73
CA ARG A 738 3.36 -33.13 -5.79
C ARG A 738 4.59 -32.73 -6.60
N SER A 739 5.54 -33.64 -6.81
CA SER A 739 6.74 -33.42 -7.61
C SER A 739 6.98 -34.61 -8.54
N CYS A 740 7.20 -34.31 -9.83
CA CYS A 740 7.71 -35.25 -10.82
C CYS A 740 9.07 -34.76 -11.33
N GLU A 741 9.74 -35.51 -12.22
CA GLU A 741 11.05 -35.11 -12.77
C GLU A 741 10.99 -33.72 -13.45
N SER A 742 9.91 -33.43 -14.18
CA SER A 742 9.76 -32.22 -15.01
C SER A 742 8.86 -31.11 -14.42
N SER A 743 8.21 -31.33 -13.27
CA SER A 743 7.20 -30.39 -12.73
C SER A 743 7.09 -30.48 -11.19
N SER A 744 6.65 -29.40 -10.53
CA SER A 744 6.24 -29.42 -9.12
C SER A 744 5.18 -28.37 -8.80
N VAL A 745 4.30 -28.71 -7.85
CA VAL A 745 3.30 -27.79 -7.28
C VAL A 745 3.65 -27.48 -5.84
N PHE A 746 3.77 -26.19 -5.52
CA PHE A 746 3.96 -25.70 -4.15
C PHE A 746 2.68 -25.04 -3.64
N CYS A 747 2.39 -25.21 -2.36
CA CYS A 747 1.25 -24.55 -1.72
C CYS A 747 1.45 -23.04 -1.48
N SER A 748 2.68 -22.52 -1.62
CA SER A 748 2.94 -21.09 -1.57
C SER A 748 4.23 -20.70 -2.28
N LEU A 749 4.29 -19.46 -2.76
CA LEU A 749 5.47 -18.89 -3.40
C LEU A 749 6.73 -18.83 -2.49
N PRO A 750 6.66 -18.47 -1.19
CA PRO A 750 7.84 -18.44 -0.32
C PRO A 750 8.52 -19.81 -0.21
N LEU A 751 7.74 -20.90 -0.24
CA LEU A 751 8.29 -22.26 -0.21
C LEU A 751 8.99 -22.62 -1.51
N ALA A 752 8.43 -22.25 -2.66
CA ALA A 752 9.08 -22.44 -3.95
C ALA A 752 10.43 -21.69 -4.01
N ILE A 753 10.47 -20.44 -3.55
CA ILE A 753 11.71 -19.65 -3.49
C ILE A 753 12.70 -20.27 -2.51
N LYS A 754 12.25 -20.73 -1.33
CA LYS A 754 13.10 -21.42 -0.36
C LYS A 754 13.74 -22.66 -0.98
N SER A 755 12.94 -23.51 -1.64
CA SER A 755 13.43 -24.73 -2.31
C SER A 755 14.46 -24.43 -3.40
N LEU A 756 14.29 -23.34 -4.16
CA LEU A 756 15.28 -22.87 -5.13
C LEU A 756 16.60 -22.44 -4.46
N ARG A 757 16.52 -21.70 -3.35
CA ARG A 757 17.71 -21.29 -2.55
C ARG A 757 18.44 -22.50 -1.98
N ASP A 758 17.70 -23.43 -1.38
CA ASP A 758 18.25 -24.65 -0.78
C ASP A 758 18.94 -25.53 -1.85
N SER A 759 18.36 -25.63 -3.05
CA SER A 759 18.95 -26.37 -4.17
C SER A 759 20.33 -25.83 -4.59
N VAL A 760 20.49 -24.50 -4.61
CA VAL A 760 21.76 -23.84 -4.93
C VAL A 760 22.77 -24.03 -3.80
N LEU A 761 22.33 -23.96 -2.53
CA LEU A 761 23.20 -24.18 -1.37
C LEU A 761 23.73 -25.62 -1.30
N GLN A 762 22.91 -26.60 -1.67
CA GLN A 762 23.27 -28.01 -1.70
C GLN A 762 24.16 -28.38 -2.89
N ASN A 763 23.99 -27.73 -4.04
CA ASN A 763 24.77 -28.01 -5.24
C ASN A 763 25.49 -26.75 -5.76
N ARG A 764 26.68 -26.49 -5.21
CA ARG A 764 27.51 -25.33 -5.56
C ARG A 764 28.01 -25.30 -7.01
N SER A 765 27.87 -26.41 -7.75
CA SER A 765 28.27 -26.52 -9.16
C SER A 765 27.17 -26.12 -10.14
N VAL A 766 25.96 -25.78 -9.65
CA VAL A 766 24.79 -25.45 -10.47
C VAL A 766 24.38 -24.01 -10.27
N ARG A 767 24.10 -23.32 -11.37
CA ARG A 767 23.49 -21.99 -11.39
C ARG A 767 22.03 -22.11 -11.82
N LEU A 768 21.10 -21.52 -11.07
CA LEU A 768 19.68 -21.52 -11.41
C LEU A 768 19.27 -20.20 -12.07
N GLN A 769 18.72 -20.30 -13.27
CA GLN A 769 18.11 -19.20 -14.02
C GLN A 769 16.60 -19.44 -14.05
N VAL A 770 15.85 -18.65 -13.28
CA VAL A 770 14.42 -18.87 -13.05
C VAL A 770 13.60 -17.85 -13.82
N LEU A 771 12.89 -18.28 -14.87
CA LEU A 771 11.92 -17.42 -15.56
C LEU A 771 10.61 -17.39 -14.78
N VAL A 772 10.14 -16.19 -14.43
CA VAL A 772 8.88 -15.95 -13.72
C VAL A 772 7.92 -15.23 -14.66
N THR A 773 6.83 -15.89 -15.06
CA THR A 773 5.87 -15.34 -16.02
C THR A 773 4.45 -15.91 -15.89
N GLY A 774 3.51 -15.46 -16.72
CA GLY A 774 2.10 -15.85 -16.73
C GLY A 774 1.17 -14.91 -15.98
N SER A 775 1.71 -14.08 -15.10
CA SER A 775 0.94 -13.17 -14.26
C SER A 775 1.81 -12.05 -13.71
N LEU A 776 1.36 -10.80 -13.89
CA LEU A 776 2.02 -9.64 -13.28
C LEU A 776 1.94 -9.68 -11.74
N HIS A 777 0.90 -10.30 -11.17
CA HIS A 777 0.79 -10.51 -9.73
C HIS A 777 1.88 -11.45 -9.21
N LEU A 778 2.12 -12.56 -9.90
CA LEU A 778 3.19 -13.49 -9.55
C LEU A 778 4.55 -12.79 -9.57
N VAL A 779 4.81 -12.00 -10.61
CA VAL A 779 6.03 -11.20 -10.73
C VAL A 779 6.20 -10.21 -9.56
N GLY A 780 5.14 -9.47 -9.23
CA GLY A 780 5.15 -8.55 -8.08
C GLY A 780 5.37 -9.25 -6.74
N ASP A 781 4.79 -10.45 -6.57
CA ASP A 781 4.94 -11.26 -5.37
C ASP A 781 6.38 -11.80 -5.22
N VAL A 782 7.01 -12.24 -6.33
CA VAL A 782 8.43 -12.63 -6.33
C VAL A 782 9.33 -11.44 -6.00
N LEU A 783 9.13 -10.28 -6.64
CA LEU A 783 9.91 -9.07 -6.36
C LEU A 783 9.91 -8.71 -4.87
N ARG A 784 8.74 -8.82 -4.22
CA ARG A 784 8.59 -8.53 -2.79
C ARG A 784 9.37 -9.47 -1.89
N LEU A 785 9.60 -10.71 -2.32
CA LEU A 785 10.33 -11.73 -1.54
C LEU A 785 11.84 -11.71 -1.81
N VAL A 786 12.27 -11.31 -3.01
CA VAL A 786 13.68 -11.30 -3.41
C VAL A 786 14.38 -9.96 -3.06
N LYS A 787 13.63 -8.84 -2.97
CA LYS A 787 14.17 -7.54 -2.54
C LYS A 787 14.19 -7.30 -1.03
N LYS A 788 13.59 -8.20 -0.23
CA LYS A 788 13.70 -8.20 1.24
C LYS A 788 15.03 -8.82 1.65
#